data_AF-A0A651G2J4-F1
#
_entry.id   AF-A0A651G2J4-F1
#
_cell.length_a   1.000
_cell.length_b   1.000
_cell.length_c   1.000
_cell.angle_alpha   90.00
_cell.angle_beta   90.00
_cell.angle_gamma   90.00
#
_symmetry.space_group_name_H-M   'P 1'
#
loop_
_entity.id
_entity.type
_entity.pdbx_description
1 polymer ?
#
loop_
_entity_poly.entity_id
_entity_poly.type
_entity_poly.pdbx_seq_one_letter_code
_entity_poly.pdbx_strand_id
1 'polypeptide(L)'
;MYLTNLVIETWPVLTLPLFYAGLSFFNVFNYMPWWLHSIVLLSFFILMLYFLRGSIKKLRWPDIRTVMRQMEVSAHVPHRPLNNLTDKLSPATRGQNQIKLWRIHLLRAKQQLQQIRLLRPERNLKQKDPYRLGFIAVAIFALGFLMAGHERSARLSHALTMPRDIASYLPSYTPHPVHFAAWLTPPEFAQQDTRHLFNGNLPPGKLSGTYTVPQDSTLSLHVSNLRGFMTPQFYANGEKQEPVYNDKGHYSLDLTFAGEGTHNVEIRYIFRTRIAYSVSSVADAPPEVVLNEEIRVNDRQEIEWSYQAKDDYGIAALDMYITPGADLRQKLATAPLTHKEKQSFNFSIPVPNDPAPRALSETRTTDMTESPFAGYSVVINMVAEDTQGQIGESNPVETVLPVRNFEHPVAQKLVEIRDTLAWSDNPAERLRIWTELRNIAANPEAYRHDTTIFLSLAVAHMTLERLVASPFSRTNRKTEAEWLERMRGVRDLLWKTALHIEDGNLAIAARDLQNVLQKMKEKLDRGEMTEEEFQELAMEFQETMMRYMQALSETLSQKMQERQQQDGEERREMSQEMMERLTERMDLGNMFQQWQDFSQGGSPEDLQNMIEQMQNFIDQMDPDRINNAEMFDDSEFEMLHDLMELIENQQDLIEETRQTHYQSSPEDRRQDEQRQQQQQQQQQQQQQQ
;
A
#
# COMPACT_ATOMS: atom_id res chain seq x y z
N MET A 1 -75.24 28.78 -35.35
CA MET A 1 -74.56 29.91 -36.04
C MET A 1 -73.24 30.30 -35.39
N TYR A 2 -73.19 30.49 -34.05
CA TYR A 2 -71.93 30.73 -33.34
C TYR A 2 -70.94 29.57 -33.47
N LEU A 3 -71.40 28.33 -33.21
CA LEU A 3 -70.57 27.13 -33.35
C LEU A 3 -70.01 26.97 -34.77
N THR A 4 -70.75 27.36 -35.80
CA THR A 4 -70.25 27.30 -37.19
C THR A 4 -69.23 28.36 -37.51
N ASN A 5 -69.44 29.61 -37.11
CA ASN A 5 -68.43 30.65 -37.33
C ASN A 5 -67.17 30.35 -36.52
N LEU A 6 -67.32 29.83 -35.30
CA LEU A 6 -66.21 29.37 -34.49
C LEU A 6 -65.44 28.25 -35.21
N VAL A 7 -66.12 27.17 -35.62
CA VAL A 7 -65.50 26.06 -36.35
C VAL A 7 -64.82 26.52 -37.65
N ILE A 8 -65.44 27.44 -38.41
CA ILE A 8 -64.91 27.95 -39.68
C ILE A 8 -63.72 28.90 -39.46
N GLU A 9 -63.72 29.73 -38.42
CA GLU A 9 -62.59 30.61 -38.07
C GLU A 9 -61.43 29.86 -37.40
N THR A 10 -61.70 28.78 -36.67
CA THR A 10 -60.67 27.94 -36.03
C THR A 10 -60.16 26.83 -36.94
N TRP A 11 -60.79 26.61 -38.11
CA TRP A 11 -60.40 25.54 -39.04
C TRP A 11 -58.90 25.59 -39.39
N PRO A 12 -58.32 26.72 -39.86
CA PRO A 12 -56.90 26.77 -40.21
C PRO A 12 -55.96 26.56 -39.01
N VAL A 13 -56.41 26.95 -37.82
CA VAL A 13 -55.67 26.82 -36.56
C VAL A 13 -55.60 25.35 -36.12
N LEU A 14 -56.60 24.53 -36.46
CA LEU A 14 -56.61 23.10 -36.17
C LEU A 14 -55.91 22.27 -37.25
N THR A 15 -55.96 22.70 -38.51
CA THR A 15 -55.35 21.94 -39.62
C THR A 15 -53.83 21.89 -39.55
N LEU A 16 -53.19 23.00 -39.14
CA LEU A 16 -51.73 23.10 -39.06
C LEU A 16 -51.11 22.13 -38.02
N PRO A 17 -51.56 22.08 -36.75
CA PRO A 17 -51.06 21.11 -35.78
C PRO A 17 -51.42 19.66 -36.13
N LEU A 18 -52.60 19.40 -36.71
CA LEU A 18 -52.96 18.06 -37.19
C LEU A 18 -52.01 17.56 -38.28
N PHE A 19 -51.67 18.43 -39.23
CA PHE A 19 -50.72 18.11 -40.29
C PHE A 19 -49.31 17.86 -39.75
N TYR A 20 -48.83 18.74 -38.86
CA TYR A 20 -47.51 18.60 -38.23
C TYR A 20 -47.39 17.33 -37.37
N ALA A 21 -48.41 17.04 -36.54
CA ALA A 21 -48.47 15.81 -35.75
C ALA A 21 -48.57 14.56 -36.65
N GLY A 22 -49.31 14.63 -37.75
CA GLY A 22 -49.38 13.57 -38.74
C GLY A 22 -48.01 13.22 -39.32
N LEU A 23 -47.25 14.23 -39.78
CA LEU A 23 -45.88 14.05 -40.28
C LEU A 23 -44.92 13.50 -39.21
N SER A 24 -45.10 13.92 -37.95
CA SER A 24 -44.33 13.41 -36.82
C SER A 24 -44.55 11.90 -36.61
N PHE A 25 -45.78 11.42 -36.73
CA PHE A 25 -46.06 10.00 -36.60
C PHE A 25 -45.44 9.12 -37.70
N PHE A 26 -45.28 9.66 -38.92
CA PHE A 26 -44.54 9.03 -40.00
C PHE A 26 -43.00 9.09 -39.83
N ASN A 27 -42.52 9.69 -38.74
CA ASN A 27 -41.10 9.84 -38.43
C ASN A 27 -40.31 10.63 -39.49
N VAL A 28 -40.98 11.49 -40.26
CA VAL A 28 -40.38 12.25 -41.37
C VAL A 28 -39.23 13.14 -40.88
N PHE A 29 -39.37 13.71 -39.68
CA PHE A 29 -38.37 14.60 -39.09
C PHE A 29 -37.05 13.89 -38.73
N ASN A 30 -37.05 12.57 -38.55
CA ASN A 30 -35.83 11.81 -38.26
C ASN A 30 -34.93 11.66 -39.50
N TYR A 31 -35.51 11.74 -40.70
CA TYR A 31 -34.76 11.69 -41.95
C TYR A 31 -34.24 13.06 -42.39
N MET A 32 -34.61 14.13 -41.68
CA MET A 32 -34.19 15.50 -41.99
C MET A 32 -32.91 15.86 -41.24
N PRO A 33 -31.97 16.59 -41.86
CA PRO A 33 -30.86 17.21 -41.15
C PRO A 33 -31.35 18.18 -40.06
N TRP A 34 -30.58 18.32 -38.98
CA TRP A 34 -30.97 19.14 -37.81
C TRP A 34 -31.34 20.58 -38.17
N TRP A 35 -30.62 21.20 -39.13
CA TRP A 35 -30.87 22.58 -39.56
C TRP A 35 -32.22 22.69 -40.28
N LEU A 36 -32.57 21.68 -41.10
CA LEU A 36 -33.83 21.66 -41.84
C LEU A 36 -35.00 21.42 -40.87
N HIS A 37 -34.87 20.49 -39.93
CA HIS A 37 -35.88 20.27 -38.88
C HIS A 37 -36.09 21.55 -38.04
N SER A 38 -35.01 22.23 -37.66
CA SER A 38 -35.08 23.48 -36.89
C SER A 38 -35.83 24.58 -37.65
N ILE A 39 -35.56 24.75 -38.96
CA ILE A 39 -36.27 25.70 -39.81
C ILE A 39 -37.76 25.33 -39.93
N VAL A 40 -38.07 24.05 -40.12
CA VAL A 40 -39.46 23.58 -40.23
C VAL A 40 -40.21 23.80 -38.92
N LEU A 41 -39.60 23.49 -37.77
CA LEU A 41 -40.18 23.73 -36.44
C LEU A 41 -40.43 25.23 -36.19
N LEU A 42 -39.47 26.09 -36.51
CA LEU A 42 -39.62 27.53 -36.37
C LEU A 42 -40.75 28.07 -37.27
N SER A 43 -40.81 27.62 -38.52
CA SER A 43 -41.87 28.02 -39.46
C SER A 43 -43.26 27.56 -39.01
N PHE A 44 -43.36 26.37 -38.40
CA PHE A 44 -44.60 25.88 -37.80
C PHE A 44 -45.09 26.81 -36.69
N PHE A 45 -44.24 27.19 -35.75
CA PHE A 45 -44.62 28.11 -34.67
C PHE A 45 -45.03 29.50 -35.19
N ILE A 46 -44.29 30.04 -36.17
CA ILE A 46 -44.61 31.35 -36.79
C ILE A 46 -45.97 31.31 -37.48
N LEU A 47 -46.23 30.26 -38.28
CA LEU A 47 -47.51 30.09 -38.98
C LEU A 47 -48.67 29.89 -37.98
N MET A 48 -48.45 29.09 -36.94
CA MET A 48 -49.45 28.87 -35.89
C MET A 48 -49.84 30.18 -35.19
N LEU A 49 -48.86 31.01 -34.82
CA LEU A 49 -49.10 32.31 -34.22
C LEU A 49 -49.82 33.27 -35.19
N TYR A 50 -49.44 33.26 -36.48
CA TYR A 50 -50.08 34.08 -37.51
C TYR A 50 -51.58 33.75 -37.66
N PHE A 51 -51.91 32.46 -37.83
CA PHE A 51 -53.31 32.02 -37.94
C PHE A 51 -54.09 32.27 -36.66
N LEU A 52 -53.50 31.99 -35.49
CA LEU A 52 -54.16 32.22 -34.19
C LEU A 52 -54.48 33.71 -33.98
N ARG A 53 -53.54 34.61 -34.27
CA ARG A 53 -53.76 36.06 -34.21
C ARG A 53 -54.87 36.51 -35.18
N GLY A 54 -54.91 35.92 -36.38
CA GLY A 54 -55.96 36.18 -37.36
C GLY A 54 -57.35 35.74 -36.88
N SER A 55 -57.47 34.54 -36.33
CA SER A 55 -58.73 33.98 -35.83
C SER A 55 -59.24 34.73 -34.61
N ILE A 56 -58.37 35.07 -33.64
CA ILE A 56 -58.77 35.84 -32.44
C ILE A 56 -59.30 37.22 -32.82
N LYS A 57 -58.66 37.94 -33.76
CA LYS A 57 -59.12 39.26 -34.22
C LYS A 57 -60.48 39.23 -34.91
N LYS A 58 -60.81 38.11 -35.56
CA LYS A 58 -62.09 37.94 -36.28
C LYS A 58 -63.19 37.36 -35.39
N LEU A 59 -62.82 36.76 -34.25
CA LEU A 59 -63.76 36.22 -33.28
C LEU A 59 -64.47 37.35 -32.52
N ARG A 60 -65.56 37.84 -33.09
CA ARG A 60 -66.46 38.78 -32.41
C ARG A 60 -67.55 38.01 -31.68
N TRP A 61 -67.76 38.33 -30.41
CA TRP A 61 -68.93 37.84 -29.68
C TRP A 61 -70.20 38.37 -30.35
N PRO A 62 -71.15 37.49 -30.74
CA PRO A 62 -72.34 37.92 -31.44
C PRO A 62 -73.25 38.68 -30.48
N ASP A 63 -73.70 39.87 -30.89
CA ASP A 63 -74.75 40.59 -30.17
C ASP A 63 -76.09 39.85 -30.34
N ILE A 64 -76.82 39.66 -29.24
CA ILE A 64 -78.11 38.95 -29.20
C ILE A 64 -79.10 39.57 -30.20
N ARG A 65 -79.04 40.89 -30.41
CA ARG A 65 -79.90 41.60 -31.36
C ARG A 65 -79.60 41.23 -32.82
N THR A 66 -78.33 40.97 -33.13
CA THR A 66 -77.92 40.54 -34.48
C THR A 66 -78.40 39.13 -34.78
N VAL A 67 -78.36 38.24 -33.77
CA VAL A 67 -78.89 36.87 -33.87
C VAL A 67 -80.41 36.88 -34.04
N MET A 68 -81.13 37.66 -33.21
CA MET A 68 -82.58 37.84 -33.36
C MET A 68 -82.94 38.40 -34.74
N ARG A 69 -82.22 39.42 -35.21
CA ARG A 69 -82.44 40.04 -36.52
C ARG A 69 -82.24 39.06 -37.67
N GLN A 70 -81.18 38.25 -37.62
CA GLN A 70 -80.95 37.23 -38.65
C GLN A 70 -82.02 36.14 -38.62
N MET A 71 -82.46 35.69 -37.44
CA MET A 71 -83.58 34.73 -37.33
C MET A 71 -84.86 35.25 -37.98
N GLU A 72 -85.16 36.54 -37.81
CA GLU A 72 -86.33 37.18 -38.45
C GLU A 72 -86.18 37.31 -39.97
N VAL A 73 -84.98 37.70 -40.46
CA VAL A 73 -84.71 37.81 -41.91
C VAL A 73 -84.79 36.45 -42.57
N SER A 74 -84.17 35.42 -42.00
CA SER A 74 -84.16 34.06 -42.55
C SER A 74 -85.56 33.44 -42.58
N ALA A 75 -86.38 33.71 -41.57
CA ALA A 75 -87.77 33.26 -41.52
C ALA A 75 -88.72 34.12 -42.38
N HIS A 76 -88.20 35.15 -43.09
CA HIS A 76 -88.97 36.09 -43.91
C HIS A 76 -90.13 36.76 -43.16
N VAL A 77 -89.97 36.96 -41.85
CA VAL A 77 -91.04 37.52 -41.02
C VAL A 77 -90.99 39.05 -41.06
N PRO A 78 -92.10 39.72 -41.43
CA PRO A 78 -92.14 41.17 -41.47
C PRO A 78 -92.16 41.77 -40.06
N HIS A 79 -91.71 43.01 -39.91
CA HIS A 79 -91.88 43.85 -38.70
C HIS A 79 -91.23 43.39 -37.39
N ARG A 80 -90.20 42.53 -37.43
CA ARG A 80 -89.28 42.24 -36.30
C ARG A 80 -89.96 41.79 -34.98
N PRO A 81 -90.68 40.65 -34.97
CA PRO A 81 -91.47 40.21 -33.82
C PRO A 81 -90.65 39.88 -32.55
N LEU A 82 -89.40 39.44 -32.67
CA LEU A 82 -88.55 39.13 -31.51
C LEU A 82 -88.11 40.41 -30.79
N ASN A 83 -87.84 41.47 -31.55
CA ASN A 83 -87.54 42.78 -30.97
C ASN A 83 -88.79 43.37 -30.29
N ASN A 84 -89.99 43.20 -30.88
CA ASN A 84 -91.23 43.71 -30.30
C ASN A 84 -91.60 43.05 -28.96
N LEU A 85 -91.25 41.77 -28.77
CA LEU A 85 -91.50 41.05 -27.52
C LEU A 85 -90.54 41.43 -26.39
N THR A 86 -89.35 41.94 -26.74
CA THR A 86 -88.37 42.43 -25.77
C THR A 86 -88.51 43.94 -25.51
N ASP A 87 -89.31 44.62 -26.34
CA ASP A 87 -89.60 46.04 -26.20
C ASP A 87 -90.58 46.32 -25.04
N LYS A 88 -90.43 47.49 -24.42
CA LYS A 88 -91.26 47.93 -23.30
C LYS A 88 -91.95 49.22 -23.68
N LEU A 89 -93.26 49.28 -23.46
CA LEU A 89 -94.04 50.50 -23.66
C LEU A 89 -93.47 51.63 -22.79
N SER A 90 -93.24 52.81 -23.39
CA SER A 90 -92.73 53.98 -22.67
C SER A 90 -93.65 54.35 -21.49
N PRO A 91 -93.09 54.71 -20.31
CA PRO A 91 -93.88 55.10 -19.14
C PRO A 91 -94.84 56.28 -19.40
N ALA A 92 -94.51 57.15 -20.36
CA ALA A 92 -95.29 58.33 -20.72
C ALA A 92 -96.61 58.02 -21.46
N THR A 93 -96.82 56.79 -21.93
CA THR A 93 -97.91 56.42 -22.85
C THR A 93 -98.88 55.39 -22.24
N ARG A 94 -99.22 55.53 -20.95
CA ARG A 94 -100.06 54.57 -20.18
C ARG A 94 -101.56 54.90 -20.15
N GLY A 95 -102.21 55.12 -21.29
CA GLY A 95 -103.68 55.10 -21.36
C GLY A 95 -104.24 53.68 -21.53
N GLN A 96 -105.46 53.42 -21.04
CA GLN A 96 -106.09 52.07 -21.12
C GLN A 96 -106.21 51.55 -22.57
N ASN A 97 -106.47 52.44 -23.53
CA ASN A 97 -106.62 52.07 -24.94
C ASN A 97 -105.27 51.69 -25.58
N GLN A 98 -104.20 52.39 -25.23
CA GLN A 98 -102.85 52.10 -25.72
C GLN A 98 -102.34 50.75 -25.20
N ILE A 99 -102.65 50.40 -23.95
CA ILE A 99 -102.33 49.09 -23.38
C ILE A 99 -103.05 47.96 -24.12
N LYS A 100 -104.33 48.14 -24.48
CA LYS A 100 -105.10 47.16 -25.27
C LYS A 100 -104.50 46.97 -26.68
N LEU A 101 -104.17 48.06 -27.37
CA LEU A 101 -103.54 48.00 -28.69
C LEU A 101 -102.16 47.34 -28.65
N TRP A 102 -101.34 47.63 -27.64
CA TRP A 102 -100.04 46.97 -27.43
C TRP A 102 -100.20 45.47 -27.19
N ARG A 103 -101.19 45.06 -26.39
CA ARG A 103 -101.48 43.64 -26.15
C ARG A 103 -101.88 42.91 -27.45
N ILE A 104 -102.70 43.55 -28.30
CA ILE A 104 -103.07 42.99 -29.61
C ILE A 104 -101.84 42.89 -30.52
N HIS A 105 -100.97 43.90 -30.52
CA HIS A 105 -99.70 43.88 -31.26
C HIS A 105 -98.77 42.74 -30.82
N LEU A 106 -98.62 42.53 -29.50
CA LEU A 106 -97.84 41.43 -28.94
C LEU A 106 -98.42 40.05 -29.29
N LEU A 107 -99.75 39.89 -29.32
CA LEU A 107 -100.40 38.65 -29.73
C LEU A 107 -100.12 38.33 -31.21
N ARG A 108 -100.18 39.35 -32.08
CA ARG A 108 -99.82 39.21 -33.51
C ARG A 108 -98.35 38.85 -33.68
N ALA A 109 -97.45 39.51 -32.95
CA ALA A 109 -96.02 39.19 -32.94
C ALA A 109 -95.76 37.75 -32.48
N LYS A 110 -96.50 37.26 -31.48
CA LYS A 110 -96.39 35.87 -30.98
C LYS A 110 -96.86 34.83 -32.02
N GLN A 111 -97.93 35.10 -32.76
CA GLN A 111 -98.38 34.21 -33.85
C GLN A 111 -97.32 34.11 -34.96
N GLN A 112 -96.66 35.23 -35.28
CA GLN A 112 -95.56 35.26 -36.26
C GLN A 112 -94.34 34.43 -35.82
N LEU A 113 -94.11 34.22 -34.51
CA LEU A 113 -93.02 33.36 -34.03
C LEU A 113 -93.16 31.89 -34.42
N GLN A 114 -94.38 31.40 -34.66
CA GLN A 114 -94.58 30.00 -35.06
C GLN A 114 -93.92 29.66 -36.40
N GLN A 115 -93.62 30.68 -37.21
CA GLN A 115 -92.94 30.55 -38.50
C GLN A 115 -91.41 30.55 -38.37
N ILE A 116 -90.86 30.96 -37.22
CA ILE A 116 -89.42 30.98 -36.98
C ILE A 116 -88.95 29.57 -36.61
N ARG A 117 -88.23 28.93 -37.54
CA ARG A 117 -87.54 27.65 -37.28
C ARG A 117 -86.08 27.90 -36.87
N LEU A 118 -85.53 26.99 -36.07
CA LEU A 118 -84.10 26.96 -35.75
C LEU A 118 -83.28 26.91 -37.04
N LEU A 119 -82.39 27.89 -37.25
CA LEU A 119 -81.53 27.91 -38.43
C LEU A 119 -80.64 26.66 -38.45
N ARG A 120 -80.62 25.96 -39.59
CA ARG A 120 -79.56 25.00 -39.86
C ARG A 120 -78.27 25.76 -40.13
N PRO A 121 -77.15 25.36 -39.52
CA PRO A 121 -75.86 25.96 -39.80
C PRO A 121 -75.52 25.89 -41.30
N GLU A 122 -75.19 27.02 -41.93
CA GLU A 122 -74.69 27.04 -43.30
C GLU A 122 -73.33 26.33 -43.36
N ARG A 123 -73.23 25.29 -44.19
CA ARG A 123 -72.00 24.51 -44.40
C ARG A 123 -71.12 25.18 -45.47
N ASN A 124 -70.64 26.39 -45.22
CA ASN A 124 -69.77 27.13 -46.15
C ASN A 124 -68.25 26.95 -45.89
N LEU A 125 -67.82 25.75 -45.49
CA LEU A 125 -66.40 25.43 -45.31
C LEU A 125 -65.59 25.58 -46.62
N LYS A 126 -66.23 25.38 -47.79
CA LYS A 126 -65.59 25.53 -49.11
C LYS A 126 -65.03 26.93 -49.39
N GLN A 127 -65.56 27.99 -48.75
CA GLN A 127 -65.05 29.36 -48.96
C GLN A 127 -63.70 29.60 -48.27
N LYS A 128 -63.38 28.88 -47.18
CA LYS A 128 -62.13 29.04 -46.44
C LYS A 128 -61.10 27.96 -46.71
N ASP A 129 -61.53 26.81 -47.21
CA ASP A 129 -60.65 25.72 -47.60
C ASP A 129 -61.01 25.23 -49.02
N PRO A 130 -60.65 26.00 -50.07
CA PRO A 130 -60.99 25.66 -51.46
C PRO A 130 -60.39 24.31 -51.89
N TYR A 131 -59.19 24.00 -51.38
CA TYR A 131 -58.41 22.81 -51.71
C TYR A 131 -58.65 21.63 -50.75
N ARG A 132 -59.50 21.79 -49.73
CA ARG A 132 -59.80 20.77 -48.70
C ARG A 132 -58.57 20.26 -47.94
N LEU A 133 -57.57 21.12 -47.75
CA LEU A 133 -56.32 20.79 -47.05
C LEU A 133 -56.57 20.29 -45.63
N GLY A 134 -57.65 20.74 -44.99
CA GLY A 134 -57.98 20.25 -43.65
C GLY A 134 -58.40 18.78 -43.61
N PHE A 135 -59.08 18.29 -44.65
CA PHE A 135 -59.41 16.86 -44.73
C PHE A 135 -58.16 16.01 -44.98
N ILE A 136 -57.21 16.52 -45.76
CA ILE A 136 -55.92 15.87 -45.99
C ILE A 136 -55.12 15.81 -44.69
N ALA A 137 -55.07 16.90 -43.91
CA ALA A 137 -54.42 16.93 -42.61
C ALA A 137 -55.02 15.90 -41.63
N VAL A 138 -56.35 15.79 -41.57
CA VAL A 138 -57.04 14.77 -40.75
C VAL A 138 -56.72 13.36 -41.23
N ALA A 139 -56.66 13.12 -42.54
CA ALA A 139 -56.32 11.81 -43.10
C ALA A 139 -54.88 11.40 -42.78
N ILE A 140 -53.91 12.30 -42.98
CA ILE A 140 -52.50 12.07 -42.64
C ILE A 140 -52.34 11.84 -41.13
N PHE A 141 -53.02 12.64 -40.31
CA PHE A 141 -53.03 12.46 -38.86
C PHE A 141 -53.57 11.07 -38.47
N ALA A 142 -54.73 10.66 -39.00
CA ALA A 142 -55.34 9.37 -38.67
C ALA A 142 -54.47 8.19 -39.13
N LEU A 143 -53.94 8.23 -40.34
CA LEU A 143 -53.04 7.20 -40.88
C LEU A 143 -51.73 7.13 -40.09
N GLY A 144 -51.10 8.27 -39.82
CA GLY A 144 -49.89 8.34 -39.02
C GLY A 144 -50.11 7.84 -37.59
N PHE A 145 -51.22 8.23 -36.96
CA PHE A 145 -51.57 7.79 -35.62
C PHE A 145 -51.72 6.27 -35.53
N LEU A 146 -52.36 5.65 -36.52
CA LEU A 146 -52.45 4.18 -36.59
C LEU A 146 -51.07 3.54 -36.78
N MET A 147 -50.23 4.07 -37.67
CA MET A 147 -48.91 3.55 -37.98
C MET A 147 -47.90 3.67 -36.82
N ALA A 148 -47.98 4.74 -36.02
CA ALA A 148 -47.02 4.99 -34.94
C ALA A 148 -47.17 4.07 -33.71
N GLY A 149 -48.26 3.32 -33.58
CA GLY A 149 -48.42 2.28 -32.55
C GLY A 149 -48.14 2.76 -31.11
N HIS A 150 -47.22 2.07 -30.41
CA HIS A 150 -46.80 2.43 -29.03
C HIS A 150 -45.81 3.60 -28.98
N GLU A 151 -45.14 3.94 -30.09
CA GLU A 151 -44.12 5.00 -30.14
C GLU A 151 -44.71 6.39 -30.41
N ARG A 152 -46.04 6.54 -30.41
CA ARG A 152 -46.74 7.81 -30.69
C ARG A 152 -46.21 8.97 -29.85
N SER A 153 -46.06 8.74 -28.54
CA SER A 153 -45.57 9.76 -27.61
C SER A 153 -44.11 10.14 -27.90
N ALA A 154 -43.25 9.15 -28.12
CA ALA A 154 -41.83 9.35 -28.41
C ALA A 154 -41.60 10.09 -29.74
N ARG A 155 -42.33 9.73 -30.81
CA ARG A 155 -42.24 10.39 -32.12
C ARG A 155 -42.74 11.83 -32.09
N LEU A 156 -43.81 12.08 -31.34
CA LEU A 156 -44.35 13.43 -31.14
C LEU A 156 -43.42 14.30 -30.29
N SER A 157 -42.85 13.75 -29.21
CA SER A 157 -41.85 14.47 -28.42
C SER A 157 -40.62 14.79 -29.24
N HIS A 158 -40.13 13.85 -30.06
CA HIS A 158 -38.97 14.05 -30.92
C HIS A 158 -39.18 15.17 -31.94
N ALA A 159 -40.38 15.29 -32.51
CA ALA A 159 -40.69 16.36 -33.46
C ALA A 159 -40.68 17.75 -32.80
N LEU A 160 -41.10 17.86 -31.54
CA LEU A 160 -41.20 19.12 -30.79
C LEU A 160 -39.91 19.51 -30.06
N THR A 161 -38.99 18.57 -29.85
CA THR A 161 -37.66 18.85 -29.28
C THR A 161 -36.65 19.18 -30.38
N MET A 162 -35.81 20.19 -30.16
CA MET A 162 -34.62 20.40 -30.99
C MET A 162 -33.70 19.16 -30.87
N PRO A 163 -33.09 18.67 -31.96
CA PRO A 163 -32.12 17.57 -31.89
C PRO A 163 -31.04 17.88 -30.85
N ARG A 164 -31.00 17.09 -29.77
CA ARG A 164 -30.14 17.35 -28.60
C ARG A 164 -28.67 17.00 -28.85
N ASP A 165 -28.41 16.25 -29.93
CA ASP A 165 -27.10 15.73 -30.28
C ASP A 165 -26.71 16.18 -31.70
N ILE A 166 -26.02 17.31 -31.77
CA ILE A 166 -25.24 17.71 -32.96
C ILE A 166 -24.17 16.63 -33.27
N ALA A 167 -23.74 15.88 -32.25
CA ALA A 167 -22.68 14.88 -32.33
C ALA A 167 -23.07 13.60 -33.09
N SER A 168 -24.35 13.20 -33.14
CA SER A 168 -24.77 11.94 -33.77
C SER A 168 -24.89 12.00 -35.30
N TYR A 169 -24.78 13.19 -35.90
CA TYR A 169 -25.03 13.40 -37.34
C TYR A 169 -23.80 13.94 -38.12
N LEU A 170 -22.61 13.99 -37.51
CA LEU A 170 -21.37 14.22 -38.27
C LEU A 170 -21.00 12.93 -39.06
N PRO A 171 -20.81 12.98 -40.40
CA PRO A 171 -20.63 11.80 -41.28
C PRO A 171 -19.32 10.99 -41.11
N SER A 172 -18.70 10.99 -39.93
CA SER A 172 -17.47 10.22 -39.66
C SER A 172 -17.40 9.62 -38.26
N TYR A 173 -18.49 9.70 -37.48
CA TYR A 173 -18.52 9.21 -36.10
C TYR A 173 -19.20 7.84 -36.05
N THR A 174 -18.45 6.76 -36.32
CA THR A 174 -18.81 5.47 -35.73
C THR A 174 -18.53 5.62 -34.23
N PRO A 175 -19.53 5.50 -33.33
CA PRO A 175 -19.28 5.57 -31.90
C PRO A 175 -18.55 4.29 -31.50
N HIS A 176 -17.24 4.23 -31.78
CA HIS A 176 -16.38 3.44 -30.93
C HIS A 176 -16.55 4.08 -29.54
N PRO A 177 -16.99 3.32 -28.53
CA PRO A 177 -17.15 3.89 -27.21
C PRO A 177 -15.79 4.47 -26.80
N VAL A 178 -15.78 5.76 -26.45
CA VAL A 178 -14.58 6.44 -26.00
C VAL A 178 -14.15 5.75 -24.71
N HIS A 179 -12.97 5.15 -24.75
CA HIS A 179 -12.43 4.42 -23.62
C HIS A 179 -11.60 5.37 -22.77
N PHE A 180 -11.83 5.36 -21.46
CA PHE A 180 -11.11 6.17 -20.49
C PHE A 180 -10.53 5.28 -19.42
N ALA A 181 -9.25 5.46 -19.19
CA ALA A 181 -8.55 4.87 -18.06
C ALA A 181 -7.87 5.99 -17.27
N ALA A 182 -8.03 5.94 -15.96
CA ALA A 182 -7.37 6.83 -15.02
C ALA A 182 -6.86 6.01 -13.84
N TRP A 183 -5.62 6.23 -13.46
CA TRP A 183 -5.03 5.65 -12.26
C TRP A 183 -4.11 6.66 -11.59
N LEU A 184 -3.99 6.51 -10.28
CA LEU A 184 -3.07 7.25 -9.43
C LEU A 184 -1.93 6.31 -9.07
N THR A 185 -0.72 6.71 -9.42
CA THR A 185 0.51 6.04 -9.04
C THR A 185 1.15 6.84 -7.91
N PRO A 186 1.13 6.32 -6.66
CA PRO A 186 1.87 6.91 -5.56
C PRO A 186 3.37 6.95 -5.86
N PRO A 187 4.13 7.84 -5.21
CA PRO A 187 5.58 7.87 -5.30
C PRO A 187 6.19 6.60 -4.66
N GLU A 188 7.44 6.30 -5.02
CA GLU A 188 8.16 5.09 -4.58
C GLU A 188 8.26 5.00 -3.05
N PHE A 189 8.51 6.13 -2.37
CA PHE A 189 8.60 6.19 -0.90
C PHE A 189 7.30 5.73 -0.22
N ALA A 190 6.13 6.00 -0.81
CA ALA A 190 4.87 5.65 -0.17
C ALA A 190 4.59 4.14 -0.10
N GLN A 191 5.37 3.31 -0.83
CA GLN A 191 5.24 1.85 -0.92
C GLN A 191 3.78 1.37 -1.12
N GLN A 192 2.99 2.14 -1.87
CA GLN A 192 1.57 1.89 -2.09
C GLN A 192 1.30 1.47 -3.54
N ASP A 193 0.41 0.48 -3.70
CA ASP A 193 -0.03 0.02 -5.01
C ASP A 193 -0.72 1.13 -5.83
N THR A 194 -0.57 1.05 -7.15
CA THR A 194 -1.26 1.92 -8.09
C THR A 194 -2.77 1.77 -7.95
N ARG A 195 -3.47 2.87 -7.65
CA ARG A 195 -4.93 2.90 -7.48
C ARG A 195 -5.61 3.26 -8.80
N HIS A 196 -6.31 2.30 -9.40
CA HIS A 196 -7.16 2.56 -10.56
C HIS A 196 -8.44 3.32 -10.18
N LEU A 197 -8.63 4.52 -10.75
CA LEU A 197 -9.82 5.34 -10.51
C LEU A 197 -10.99 4.92 -11.38
N PHE A 198 -10.72 4.67 -12.66
CA PHE A 198 -11.72 4.25 -13.64
C PHE A 198 -11.02 3.58 -14.81
N ASN A 199 -11.62 2.51 -15.35
CA ASN A 199 -11.14 1.84 -16.54
C ASN A 199 -12.35 1.30 -17.32
N GLY A 200 -12.73 1.95 -18.42
CA GLY A 200 -13.84 1.51 -19.25
C GLY A 200 -14.40 2.56 -20.18
N ASN A 201 -15.61 2.32 -20.68
CA ASN A 201 -16.28 3.24 -21.60
C ASN A 201 -16.83 4.46 -20.86
N LEU A 202 -16.63 5.68 -21.39
CA LEU A 202 -17.18 6.89 -20.77
C LEU A 202 -18.71 6.80 -20.64
N PRO A 203 -19.27 6.88 -19.42
CA PRO A 203 -20.71 6.91 -19.22
C PRO A 203 -21.32 8.21 -19.78
N PRO A 204 -22.62 8.25 -20.10
CA PRO A 204 -23.29 9.44 -20.63
C PRO A 204 -23.33 10.64 -19.66
N GLY A 205 -23.11 10.42 -18.35
CA GLY A 205 -23.07 11.44 -17.31
C GLY A 205 -21.69 12.04 -17.03
N LYS A 206 -21.57 12.74 -15.89
CA LYS A 206 -20.31 13.28 -15.34
C LYS A 206 -19.73 12.27 -14.34
N LEU A 207 -18.49 11.85 -14.53
CA LEU A 207 -17.71 11.11 -13.54
C LEU A 207 -17.10 12.10 -12.55
N SER A 208 -17.27 11.86 -11.25
CA SER A 208 -16.67 12.69 -10.21
C SER A 208 -16.24 11.86 -9.01
N GLY A 209 -15.13 12.24 -8.38
CA GLY A 209 -14.56 11.56 -7.21
C GLY A 209 -13.59 12.46 -6.46
N THR A 210 -13.49 12.23 -5.15
CA THR A 210 -12.50 12.84 -4.25
C THR A 210 -11.52 11.78 -3.79
N TYR A 211 -10.22 12.05 -3.91
CA TYR A 211 -9.16 11.11 -3.56
C TYR A 211 -8.11 11.82 -2.73
N THR A 212 -7.54 11.13 -1.74
CA THR A 212 -6.37 11.60 -0.99
C THR A 212 -5.18 10.74 -1.38
N VAL A 213 -4.06 11.39 -1.69
CA VAL A 213 -2.82 10.75 -2.13
C VAL A 213 -1.60 11.42 -1.47
N PRO A 214 -0.47 10.70 -1.36
CA PRO A 214 0.80 11.29 -0.95
C PRO A 214 1.23 12.39 -1.93
N GLN A 215 2.04 13.33 -1.45
CA GLN A 215 2.71 14.31 -2.30
C GLN A 215 3.50 13.63 -3.41
N ASP A 216 3.61 14.30 -4.56
CA ASP A 216 4.37 13.82 -5.74
C ASP A 216 3.78 12.55 -6.38
N SER A 217 2.56 12.16 -5.98
CA SER A 217 1.76 11.18 -6.71
C SER A 217 1.45 11.66 -8.12
N THR A 218 1.49 10.73 -9.07
CA THR A 218 1.20 11.01 -10.49
C THR A 218 -0.16 10.45 -10.89
N LEU A 219 -1.02 11.32 -11.41
CA LEU A 219 -2.29 10.94 -12.04
C LEU A 219 -2.09 10.77 -13.54
N SER A 220 -2.18 9.53 -14.02
CA SER A 220 -2.14 9.21 -15.44
C SER A 220 -3.55 9.08 -16.00
N LEU A 221 -3.81 9.83 -17.07
CA LEU A 221 -5.10 9.93 -17.74
C LEU A 221 -4.95 9.49 -19.19
N HIS A 222 -5.64 8.43 -19.57
CA HIS A 222 -5.61 7.87 -20.92
C HIS A 222 -7.01 7.89 -21.53
N VAL A 223 -7.12 8.53 -22.69
CA VAL A 223 -8.34 8.54 -23.50
C VAL A 223 -8.05 7.96 -24.88
N SER A 224 -8.74 6.88 -25.23
CA SER A 224 -8.53 6.14 -26.47
C SER A 224 -9.80 6.14 -27.34
N ASN A 225 -9.63 5.84 -28.63
CA ASN A 225 -10.70 5.83 -29.65
C ASN A 225 -11.33 7.21 -29.95
N LEU A 226 -10.61 8.31 -29.69
CA LEU A 226 -11.03 9.64 -30.13
C LEU A 226 -10.56 9.88 -31.57
N ARG A 227 -11.45 9.60 -32.54
CA ARG A 227 -11.26 9.96 -33.96
C ARG A 227 -12.21 11.09 -34.35
N GLY A 228 -11.66 12.26 -34.70
CA GLY A 228 -12.46 13.40 -35.19
C GLY A 228 -11.81 14.76 -34.98
N PHE A 229 -12.51 15.81 -35.41
CA PHE A 229 -12.03 17.21 -35.36
C PHE A 229 -12.04 17.85 -33.96
N MET A 230 -12.64 17.20 -32.95
CA MET A 230 -12.73 17.73 -31.59
C MET A 230 -11.76 17.00 -30.66
N THR A 231 -10.76 17.72 -30.16
CA THR A 231 -9.79 17.23 -29.19
C THR A 231 -10.33 17.39 -27.75
N PRO A 232 -10.07 16.42 -26.85
CA PRO A 232 -10.36 16.59 -25.43
C PRO A 232 -9.49 17.71 -24.85
N GLN A 233 -10.07 18.52 -23.98
CA GLN A 233 -9.35 19.57 -23.25
C GLN A 233 -9.18 19.13 -21.81
N PHE A 234 -7.92 19.05 -21.38
CA PHE A 234 -7.57 18.71 -20.01
C PHE A 234 -7.33 20.01 -19.23
N TYR A 235 -7.89 20.09 -18.05
CA TYR A 235 -7.71 21.20 -17.13
C TYR A 235 -7.21 20.66 -15.79
N ALA A 236 -6.17 21.29 -15.26
CA ALA A 236 -5.70 21.07 -13.90
C ALA A 236 -5.71 22.43 -13.18
N ASN A 237 -6.40 22.52 -12.05
CA ASN A 237 -6.58 23.76 -11.27
C ASN A 237 -7.11 24.96 -12.09
N GLY A 238 -7.87 24.69 -13.15
CA GLY A 238 -8.41 25.71 -14.05
C GLY A 238 -7.48 26.11 -15.21
N GLU A 239 -6.22 25.67 -15.20
CA GLU A 239 -5.29 25.87 -16.31
C GLU A 239 -5.38 24.74 -17.33
N LYS A 240 -5.26 25.09 -18.61
CA LYS A 240 -5.35 24.13 -19.72
C LYS A 240 -4.01 23.41 -19.87
N GLN A 241 -4.05 22.09 -19.83
CA GLN A 241 -2.89 21.21 -20.01
C GLN A 241 -2.84 20.67 -21.44
N GLU A 242 -1.63 20.53 -21.99
CA GLU A 242 -1.41 19.95 -23.33
C GLU A 242 -1.17 18.44 -23.23
N PRO A 243 -2.11 17.59 -23.69
CA PRO A 243 -1.91 16.15 -23.66
C PRO A 243 -0.94 15.70 -24.74
N VAL A 244 -0.23 14.61 -24.48
CA VAL A 244 0.56 13.91 -25.49
C VAL A 244 -0.39 13.18 -26.43
N TYR A 245 -0.26 13.45 -27.73
CA TYR A 245 -1.08 12.83 -28.77
C TYR A 245 -0.26 11.81 -29.55
N ASN A 246 -0.76 10.57 -29.59
CA ASN A 246 -0.26 9.56 -30.51
C ASN A 246 -1.21 9.47 -31.71
N ASP A 247 -0.66 9.43 -32.92
CA ASP A 247 -1.31 9.50 -34.25
C ASP A 247 -2.49 8.54 -34.50
N LYS A 248 -2.85 7.70 -33.54
CA LYS A 248 -3.95 6.74 -33.55
C LYS A 248 -5.21 7.21 -32.80
N GLY A 249 -5.28 8.46 -32.33
CA GLY A 249 -6.44 8.96 -31.57
C GLY A 249 -6.37 8.63 -30.07
N HIS A 250 -5.15 8.52 -29.54
CA HIS A 250 -4.86 8.25 -28.14
C HIS A 250 -4.29 9.52 -27.51
N TYR A 251 -4.88 9.95 -26.40
CA TYR A 251 -4.42 11.08 -25.61
C TYR A 251 -3.97 10.57 -24.25
N SER A 252 -2.74 10.87 -23.87
CA SER A 252 -2.22 10.60 -22.53
C SER A 252 -1.80 11.90 -21.86
N LEU A 253 -2.10 12.03 -20.58
CA LEU A 253 -1.66 13.14 -19.74
C LEU A 253 -1.28 12.59 -18.37
N ASP A 254 -0.05 12.87 -17.97
CA ASP A 254 0.45 12.58 -16.62
C ASP A 254 0.54 13.90 -15.86
N LEU A 255 -0.12 13.96 -14.71
CA LEU A 255 -0.12 15.12 -13.82
C LEU A 255 0.50 14.72 -12.49
N THR A 256 1.67 15.27 -12.18
CA THR A 256 2.31 15.12 -10.88
C THR A 256 1.85 16.22 -9.95
N PHE A 257 1.36 15.85 -8.76
CA PHE A 257 0.87 16.80 -7.76
C PHE A 257 2.01 17.23 -6.84
N ALA A 258 2.72 18.30 -7.24
CA ALA A 258 3.77 18.88 -6.42
C ALA A 258 3.19 19.69 -5.25
N GLY A 259 3.67 19.42 -4.03
CA GLY A 259 3.29 20.11 -2.79
C GLY A 259 1.95 19.67 -2.17
N GLU A 260 1.65 20.23 -1.01
CA GLU A 260 0.38 20.02 -0.29
C GLU A 260 -0.76 20.84 -0.92
N GLY A 261 -1.94 20.23 -1.07
CA GLY A 261 -3.13 20.96 -1.47
C GLY A 261 -4.17 20.15 -2.24
N THR A 262 -5.28 20.80 -2.59
CA THR A 262 -6.34 20.21 -3.39
C THR A 262 -6.16 20.54 -4.87
N HIS A 263 -5.94 19.51 -5.68
CA HIS A 263 -5.80 19.59 -7.13
C HIS A 263 -7.09 19.17 -7.82
N ASN A 264 -7.70 20.08 -8.57
CA ASN A 264 -8.93 19.81 -9.31
C ASN A 264 -8.60 19.52 -10.77
N VAL A 265 -8.91 18.31 -11.23
CA VAL A 265 -8.63 17.86 -12.60
C VAL A 265 -9.94 17.66 -13.35
N GLU A 266 -10.13 18.40 -14.44
CA GLU A 266 -11.33 18.31 -15.28
C GLU A 266 -10.97 17.91 -16.72
N ILE A 267 -11.75 17.01 -17.30
CA ILE A 267 -11.66 16.71 -18.74
C ILE A 267 -12.96 17.17 -19.41
N ARG A 268 -12.80 18.08 -20.37
CA ARG A 268 -13.89 18.62 -21.17
C ARG A 268 -13.86 18.00 -22.56
N TYR A 269 -15.00 17.47 -22.98
CA TYR A 269 -15.20 16.90 -24.31
C TYR A 269 -16.53 17.37 -24.87
N ILE A 270 -16.55 17.82 -26.14
CA ILE A 270 -17.74 18.39 -26.81
C ILE A 270 -18.39 19.48 -25.93
N PHE A 271 -17.58 20.44 -25.48
CA PHE A 271 -18.01 21.59 -24.65
C PHE A 271 -18.73 21.22 -23.32
N ARG A 272 -18.58 19.99 -22.82
CA ARG A 272 -19.12 19.54 -21.53
C ARG A 272 -18.02 18.93 -20.68
N THR A 273 -18.04 19.19 -19.37
CA THR A 273 -17.19 18.48 -18.40
C THR A 273 -17.69 17.04 -18.26
N ARG A 274 -16.85 16.09 -18.64
CA ARG A 274 -17.16 14.65 -18.58
C ARG A 274 -16.58 14.00 -17.33
N ILE A 275 -15.41 14.47 -16.89
CA ILE A 275 -14.68 13.95 -15.74
C ILE A 275 -14.28 15.15 -14.87
N ALA A 276 -14.45 15.04 -13.56
CA ALA A 276 -13.95 15.99 -12.57
C ALA A 276 -13.46 15.25 -11.33
N TYR A 277 -12.15 15.21 -11.13
CA TYR A 277 -11.54 14.65 -9.93
C TYR A 277 -11.02 15.76 -9.03
N SER A 278 -11.15 15.57 -7.73
CA SER A 278 -10.56 16.43 -6.72
C SER A 278 -9.58 15.58 -5.91
N VAL A 279 -8.29 15.86 -6.06
CA VAL A 279 -7.21 15.07 -5.47
C VAL A 279 -6.54 15.91 -4.39
N SER A 280 -6.58 15.46 -3.14
CA SER A 280 -5.90 16.09 -2.02
C SER A 280 -4.52 15.45 -1.84
N SER A 281 -3.48 16.23 -2.05
CA SER A 281 -2.07 15.87 -1.82
C SER A 281 -1.70 16.17 -0.37
N VAL A 282 -1.17 15.18 0.36
CA VAL A 282 -0.71 15.31 1.76
C VAL A 282 0.82 15.18 1.77
N ALA A 283 1.50 16.13 2.40
CA ALA A 283 2.94 16.10 2.58
C ALA A 283 3.36 14.97 3.54
N ASP A 284 4.52 14.39 3.26
CA ASP A 284 5.17 13.38 4.10
C ASP A 284 5.66 14.02 5.40
N ALA A 285 5.56 13.30 6.53
CA ALA A 285 6.00 13.76 7.83
C ALA A 285 7.30 13.04 8.23
N PRO A 286 8.27 13.72 8.87
CA PRO A 286 9.48 13.04 9.30
C PRO A 286 9.15 11.98 10.37
N PRO A 287 9.94 10.90 10.44
CA PRO A 287 9.67 9.79 11.34
C PRO A 287 9.81 10.23 12.81
N GLU A 288 8.98 9.66 13.69
CA GLU A 288 9.04 9.90 15.13
C GLU A 288 9.72 8.71 15.81
N VAL A 289 10.82 8.96 16.53
CA VAL A 289 11.53 7.95 17.32
C VAL A 289 11.66 8.38 18.77
N VAL A 290 11.30 7.47 19.67
CA VAL A 290 11.33 7.67 21.12
C VAL A 290 12.15 6.54 21.74
N LEU A 291 13.25 6.92 22.38
CA LEU A 291 14.02 6.04 23.26
C LEU A 291 13.46 6.14 24.67
N ASN A 292 13.27 5.00 25.34
CA ASN A 292 12.83 4.98 26.72
C ASN A 292 13.92 5.53 27.66
N GLU A 293 13.56 6.41 28.59
CA GLU A 293 14.49 7.03 29.52
C GLU A 293 15.04 6.04 30.56
N GLU A 294 14.27 5.01 30.93
CA GLU A 294 14.71 3.97 31.85
C GLU A 294 15.57 2.91 31.16
N ILE A 295 16.86 3.21 31.01
CA ILE A 295 17.87 2.22 30.60
C ILE A 295 18.22 1.36 31.83
N ARG A 296 18.01 0.05 31.72
CA ARG A 296 18.27 -0.91 32.81
C ARG A 296 19.55 -1.68 32.56
N VAL A 297 20.13 -2.19 33.64
CA VAL A 297 21.29 -3.09 33.59
C VAL A 297 20.82 -4.44 34.13
N ASN A 298 21.01 -5.49 33.36
CA ASN A 298 20.63 -6.84 33.76
C ASN A 298 21.69 -7.49 34.68
N ASP A 299 21.42 -8.70 35.16
CA ASP A 299 22.34 -9.44 36.05
C ASP A 299 23.70 -9.75 35.41
N ARG A 300 23.75 -9.81 34.07
CA ARG A 300 24.98 -10.00 33.26
C ARG A 300 25.74 -8.70 32.98
N GLN A 301 25.30 -7.58 33.57
CA GLN A 301 25.86 -6.24 33.37
C GLN A 301 25.74 -5.72 31.93
N GLU A 302 24.79 -6.25 31.16
CA GLU A 302 24.43 -5.75 29.83
C GLU A 302 23.36 -4.66 29.95
N ILE A 303 23.32 -3.77 28.96
CA ILE A 303 22.35 -2.68 28.92
C ILE A 303 21.09 -3.17 28.23
N GLU A 304 19.96 -3.06 28.93
CA GLU A 304 18.62 -3.28 28.39
C GLU A 304 17.97 -1.92 28.09
N TRP A 305 17.57 -1.75 26.83
CA TRP A 305 16.97 -0.52 26.33
C TRP A 305 15.80 -0.83 25.41
N SER A 306 14.81 0.06 25.41
CA SER A 306 13.58 -0.09 24.64
C SER A 306 13.31 1.17 23.85
N TYR A 307 12.78 1.00 22.64
CA TYR A 307 12.47 2.10 21.74
C TYR A 307 11.11 1.93 21.07
N GLN A 308 10.58 3.04 20.57
CA GLN A 308 9.39 3.10 19.74
C GLN A 308 9.66 4.03 18.58
N ALA A 309 9.50 3.55 17.35
CA ALA A 309 9.60 4.37 16.14
C ALA A 309 8.29 4.26 15.35
N LYS A 310 7.82 5.37 14.77
CA LYS A 310 6.58 5.45 13.98
C LYS A 310 6.75 6.38 12.80
N ASP A 311 6.14 5.99 11.69
CA ASP A 311 6.12 6.74 10.44
C ASP A 311 4.81 6.47 9.66
N ASP A 312 4.37 7.41 8.82
CA ASP A 312 3.14 7.26 8.04
C ASP A 312 3.32 6.41 6.77
N TYR A 313 4.53 6.39 6.19
CA TYR A 313 4.87 5.60 5.00
C TYR A 313 5.84 4.44 5.25
N GLY A 314 6.54 4.43 6.39
CA GLY A 314 7.38 3.33 6.85
C GLY A 314 8.80 3.77 7.20
N ILE A 315 9.41 3.06 8.14
CA ILE A 315 10.78 3.29 8.57
C ILE A 315 11.71 2.46 7.67
N ALA A 316 12.71 3.09 7.06
CA ALA A 316 13.69 2.43 6.20
C ALA A 316 14.95 2.04 6.97
N ALA A 317 15.45 2.91 7.85
CA ALA A 317 16.61 2.62 8.68
C ALA A 317 16.44 3.16 10.10
N LEU A 318 17.11 2.51 11.04
CA LEU A 318 17.12 2.91 12.43
C LEU A 318 18.53 2.71 13.00
N ASP A 319 19.15 3.80 13.43
CA ASP A 319 20.49 3.79 13.99
C ASP A 319 20.47 4.33 15.43
N MET A 320 21.25 3.72 16.30
CA MET A 320 21.54 4.23 17.64
C MET A 320 22.94 4.80 17.66
N TYR A 321 23.07 6.02 18.16
CA TYR A 321 24.33 6.69 18.41
C TYR A 321 24.58 6.83 19.91
N ILE A 322 25.78 6.47 20.34
CA ILE A 322 26.21 6.62 21.73
C ILE A 322 27.38 7.59 21.73
N THR A 323 27.13 8.81 22.20
CA THR A 323 28.15 9.86 22.28
C THR A 323 28.67 9.99 23.70
N PRO A 324 29.96 10.33 23.88
CA PRO A 324 30.50 10.59 25.21
C PRO A 324 29.81 11.78 25.87
N GLY A 325 29.51 11.67 27.17
CA GLY A 325 28.98 12.78 27.98
C GLY A 325 30.00 13.91 28.18
N ALA A 326 29.57 15.01 28.80
CA ALA A 326 30.40 16.22 28.93
C ALA A 326 31.75 15.95 29.63
N ASP A 327 31.74 15.20 30.72
CA ASP A 327 32.93 14.86 31.51
C ASP A 327 33.91 13.97 30.73
N LEU A 328 33.37 13.03 29.96
CA LEU A 328 34.16 12.11 29.15
C LEU A 328 34.78 12.80 27.93
N ARG A 329 34.07 13.74 27.29
CA ARG A 329 34.58 14.53 26.15
C ARG A 329 35.88 15.26 26.50
N GLN A 330 35.95 15.84 27.71
CA GLN A 330 37.16 16.54 28.15
C GLN A 330 38.35 15.58 28.32
N LYS A 331 38.11 14.38 28.88
CA LYS A 331 39.14 13.34 29.03
C LYS A 331 39.58 12.75 27.68
N LEU A 332 38.64 12.52 26.76
CA LEU A 332 38.88 11.99 25.42
C LEU A 332 39.76 12.91 24.54
N ALA A 333 39.68 14.23 24.75
CA ALA A 333 40.49 15.18 24.00
C ALA A 333 42.00 14.91 24.15
N THR A 334 42.43 14.51 25.35
CA THR A 334 43.83 14.20 25.67
C THR A 334 44.17 12.72 25.60
N ALA A 335 43.17 11.83 25.54
CA ALA A 335 43.37 10.38 25.59
C ALA A 335 44.12 9.82 24.36
N PRO A 336 45.01 8.83 24.54
CA PRO A 336 45.69 8.10 23.46
C PRO A 336 44.80 7.05 22.78
N LEU A 337 43.61 7.47 22.33
CA LEU A 337 42.67 6.63 21.59
C LEU A 337 42.68 6.99 20.09
N THR A 338 42.36 6.01 19.24
CA THR A 338 42.18 6.25 17.80
C THR A 338 41.02 7.22 17.56
N HIS A 339 40.99 7.86 16.38
CA HIS A 339 39.86 8.73 16.02
C HIS A 339 38.53 7.98 16.05
N LYS A 340 38.52 6.71 15.63
CA LYS A 340 37.34 5.84 15.62
C LYS A 340 36.84 5.56 17.04
N GLU A 341 37.75 5.33 17.99
CA GLU A 341 37.40 5.11 19.40
C GLU A 341 36.96 6.38 20.15
N LYS A 342 37.30 7.57 19.64
CA LYS A 342 36.86 8.86 20.19
C LYS A 342 35.49 9.29 19.67
N GLN A 343 35.03 8.72 18.57
CA GLN A 343 33.74 9.03 17.96
C GLN A 343 32.62 8.24 18.62
N SER A 344 31.37 8.63 18.32
CA SER A 344 30.20 7.89 18.78
C SER A 344 30.21 6.46 18.25
N PHE A 345 29.79 5.52 19.11
CA PHE A 345 29.45 4.18 18.66
C PHE A 345 28.12 4.25 17.92
N ASN A 346 28.06 3.70 16.72
CA ASN A 346 26.82 3.56 15.98
C ASN A 346 26.43 2.08 15.90
N PHE A 347 25.16 1.80 16.20
CA PHE A 347 24.56 0.48 16.06
C PHE A 347 23.41 0.59 15.08
N SER A 348 23.51 -0.16 13.98
CA SER A 348 22.42 -0.23 13.01
C SER A 348 21.45 -1.31 13.44
N ILE A 349 20.20 -0.92 13.63
CA ILE A 349 19.13 -1.80 14.05
C ILE A 349 18.48 -2.37 12.79
N PRO A 350 18.44 -3.71 12.62
CA PRO A 350 17.79 -4.33 11.47
C PRO A 350 16.31 -3.91 11.40
N VAL A 351 15.92 -3.37 10.24
CA VAL A 351 14.54 -3.06 9.90
C VAL A 351 14.11 -3.97 8.73
N PRO A 352 12.92 -4.59 8.79
CA PRO A 352 12.39 -5.33 7.64
C PRO A 352 12.23 -4.43 6.42
N ASN A 353 12.81 -4.83 5.29
CA ASN A 353 12.85 -4.00 4.07
C ASN A 353 11.59 -4.09 3.20
N ASP A 354 10.77 -5.15 3.31
CA ASP A 354 9.58 -5.34 2.46
C ASP A 354 8.45 -6.11 3.19
N PRO A 355 7.33 -5.45 3.55
CA PRO A 355 7.10 -4.00 3.52
C PRO A 355 7.77 -3.29 4.71
N ALA A 356 8.20 -2.04 4.51
CA ALA A 356 8.74 -1.22 5.59
C ALA A 356 7.70 -1.02 6.71
N PRO A 357 8.04 -1.29 7.98
CA PRO A 357 7.08 -1.20 9.07
C PRO A 357 6.76 0.26 9.39
N ARG A 358 5.47 0.57 9.55
CA ARG A 358 4.99 1.89 10.01
C ARG A 358 5.19 2.13 11.50
N ALA A 359 5.39 1.06 12.27
CA ALA A 359 5.65 1.15 13.70
C ALA A 359 6.55 0.00 14.13
N LEU A 360 7.57 0.33 14.91
CA LEU A 360 8.50 -0.62 15.51
C LEU A 360 8.57 -0.36 17.01
N SER A 361 8.52 -1.42 17.79
CA SER A 361 8.82 -1.37 19.21
C SER A 361 9.49 -2.67 19.63
N GLU A 362 10.70 -2.55 20.15
CA GLU A 362 11.50 -3.68 20.58
C GLU A 362 12.26 -3.31 21.86
N THR A 363 12.59 -4.33 22.66
CA THR A 363 13.53 -4.23 23.77
C THR A 363 14.74 -5.05 23.42
N ARG A 364 15.92 -4.45 23.53
CA ARG A 364 17.19 -5.08 23.17
C ARG A 364 18.16 -5.03 24.34
N THR A 365 18.99 -6.07 24.42
CA THR A 365 20.12 -6.14 25.33
C THR A 365 21.41 -6.01 24.55
N THR A 366 22.39 -5.30 25.10
CA THR A 366 23.70 -5.12 24.46
C THR A 366 24.79 -5.06 25.51
N ASP A 367 25.81 -5.90 25.37
CA ASP A 367 27.02 -5.82 26.19
C ASP A 367 27.89 -4.66 25.71
N MET A 368 28.08 -3.68 26.60
CA MET A 368 28.94 -2.51 26.38
C MET A 368 30.13 -2.45 27.34
N THR A 369 30.35 -3.50 28.14
CA THR A 369 31.39 -3.53 29.16
C THR A 369 32.80 -3.54 28.56
N GLU A 370 32.95 -4.07 27.34
CA GLU A 370 34.19 -4.04 26.56
C GLU A 370 34.52 -2.63 26.01
N SER A 371 33.58 -1.68 26.05
CA SER A 371 33.83 -0.32 25.56
C SER A 371 34.82 0.43 26.46
N PRO A 372 35.72 1.27 25.90
CA PRO A 372 36.51 2.20 26.69
C PRO A 372 35.65 3.23 27.43
N PHE A 373 34.38 3.40 27.07
CA PHE A 373 33.44 4.31 27.74
C PHE A 373 32.75 3.66 28.97
N ALA A 374 32.99 2.38 29.24
CA ALA A 374 32.44 1.70 30.42
C ALA A 374 32.75 2.48 31.70
N GLY A 375 31.74 2.67 32.56
CA GLY A 375 31.85 3.42 33.82
C GLY A 375 31.76 4.95 33.68
N TYR A 376 31.59 5.47 32.46
CA TYR A 376 31.42 6.89 32.21
C TYR A 376 30.01 7.24 31.75
N SER A 377 29.62 8.49 31.97
CA SER A 377 28.37 9.04 31.43
C SER A 377 28.47 9.19 29.91
N VAL A 378 27.44 8.69 29.23
CA VAL A 378 27.23 8.78 27.79
C VAL A 378 25.83 9.32 27.51
N VAL A 379 25.68 9.89 26.32
CA VAL A 379 24.41 10.37 25.79
C VAL A 379 24.03 9.45 24.64
N ILE A 380 22.89 8.78 24.77
CA ILE A 380 22.34 7.90 23.74
C ILE A 380 21.26 8.65 22.98
N ASN A 381 21.35 8.63 21.66
CA ASN A 381 20.35 9.19 20.75
C ASN A 381 20.04 8.19 19.65
N MET A 382 18.78 8.10 19.25
CA MET A 382 18.36 7.28 18.13
C MET A 382 17.98 8.18 16.95
N VAL A 383 18.25 7.68 15.76
CA VAL A 383 17.96 8.35 14.49
C VAL A 383 17.22 7.37 13.62
N ALA A 384 16.00 7.74 13.23
CA ALA A 384 15.19 7.00 12.28
C ALA A 384 15.23 7.72 10.92
N GLU A 385 15.32 6.94 9.85
CA GLU A 385 15.22 7.40 8.47
C GLU A 385 13.99 6.75 7.84
N ASP A 386 13.13 7.56 7.23
CA ASP A 386 11.97 7.07 6.49
C ASP A 386 12.34 6.64 5.06
N THR A 387 11.34 6.17 4.32
CA THR A 387 11.49 5.76 2.91
C THR A 387 11.75 6.91 1.93
N GLN A 388 11.54 8.16 2.34
CA GLN A 388 11.83 9.38 1.56
C GLN A 388 13.23 9.96 1.89
N GLY A 389 13.91 9.44 2.92
CA GLY A 389 15.19 9.93 3.43
C GLY A 389 15.06 11.10 4.41
N GLN A 390 13.87 11.35 4.98
CA GLN A 390 13.72 12.29 6.09
C GLN A 390 14.22 11.65 7.38
N ILE A 391 14.77 12.50 8.26
CA ILE A 391 15.43 12.06 9.48
C ILE A 391 14.65 12.54 10.70
N GLY A 392 14.36 11.61 11.60
CA GLY A 392 13.79 11.84 12.92
C GLY A 392 14.79 11.50 14.01
N GLU A 393 15.00 12.39 14.97
CA GLU A 393 15.91 12.17 16.10
C GLU A 393 15.12 12.01 17.41
N SER A 394 15.57 11.10 18.28
CA SER A 394 15.01 10.93 19.61
C SER A 394 15.53 11.99 20.58
N ASN A 395 14.81 12.20 21.67
CA ASN A 395 15.38 12.92 22.81
C ASN A 395 16.65 12.19 23.31
N PRO A 396 17.73 12.94 23.65
CA PRO A 396 18.93 12.34 24.18
C PRO A 396 18.70 11.81 25.59
N VAL A 397 19.11 10.57 25.84
CA VAL A 397 19.05 9.94 27.17
C VAL A 397 20.47 9.87 27.73
N GLU A 398 20.70 10.52 28.86
CA GLU A 398 21.96 10.44 29.59
C GLU A 398 21.96 9.23 30.52
N THR A 399 22.95 8.36 30.37
CA THR A 399 23.12 7.18 31.23
C THR A 399 24.60 6.94 31.51
N VAL A 400 24.90 6.05 32.46
CA VAL A 400 26.26 5.59 32.75
C VAL A 400 26.40 4.16 32.24
N LEU A 401 27.40 3.91 31.40
CA LEU A 401 27.65 2.56 30.91
C LEU A 401 28.08 1.66 32.09
N PRO A 402 27.56 0.42 32.19
CA PRO A 402 27.95 -0.51 33.22
C PRO A 402 29.42 -0.92 33.04
N VAL A 403 30.05 -1.29 34.15
CA VAL A 403 31.41 -1.81 34.19
C VAL A 403 31.34 -3.28 34.57
N ARG A 404 32.08 -4.13 33.84
CA ARG A 404 32.18 -5.54 34.22
C ARG A 404 32.95 -5.66 35.54
N ASN A 405 32.36 -6.34 36.52
CA ASN A 405 33.04 -6.64 37.77
C ASN A 405 33.76 -7.98 37.65
N PHE A 406 35.08 -7.96 37.76
CA PHE A 406 35.91 -9.16 37.82
C PHE A 406 36.13 -9.55 39.28
N GLU A 407 35.99 -10.82 39.64
CA GLU A 407 36.29 -11.36 40.97
C GLU A 407 37.76 -11.77 41.09
N HIS A 408 38.38 -12.26 40.01
CA HIS A 408 39.75 -12.76 40.06
C HIS A 408 40.77 -11.60 40.20
N PRO A 409 41.67 -11.61 41.21
CA PRO A 409 42.59 -10.50 41.48
C PRO A 409 43.51 -10.14 40.30
N VAL A 410 43.97 -11.14 39.54
CA VAL A 410 44.78 -10.90 38.33
C VAL A 410 43.93 -10.25 37.23
N ALA A 411 42.68 -10.69 37.01
CA ALA A 411 41.81 -10.12 35.98
C ALA A 411 41.48 -8.66 36.29
N GLN A 412 41.13 -8.35 37.55
CA GLN A 412 40.98 -6.97 38.04
C GLN A 412 42.21 -6.11 37.72
N LYS A 413 43.41 -6.65 37.96
CA LYS A 413 44.66 -5.93 37.70
C LYS A 413 44.91 -5.69 36.21
N LEU A 414 44.60 -6.66 35.36
CA LEU A 414 44.71 -6.49 33.90
C LEU A 414 43.75 -5.42 33.36
N VAL A 415 42.54 -5.35 33.90
CA VAL A 415 41.54 -4.34 33.54
C VAL A 415 41.97 -2.95 34.01
N GLU A 416 42.49 -2.82 35.23
CA GLU A 416 43.08 -1.56 35.71
C GLU A 416 44.23 -1.07 34.80
N ILE A 417 45.10 -2.00 34.38
CA ILE A 417 46.18 -1.71 33.44
C ILE A 417 45.60 -1.25 32.09
N ARG A 418 44.62 -1.98 31.54
CA ARG A 418 43.92 -1.63 30.29
C ARG A 418 43.35 -0.22 30.35
N ASP A 419 42.66 0.12 31.43
CA ASP A 419 42.04 1.44 31.61
C ASP A 419 43.10 2.54 31.72
N THR A 420 44.18 2.28 32.45
CA THR A 420 45.31 3.22 32.53
C THR A 420 45.92 3.47 31.14
N LEU A 421 46.08 2.43 30.33
CA LEU A 421 46.58 2.56 28.94
C LEU A 421 45.60 3.28 28.02
N ALA A 422 44.28 3.22 28.29
CA ALA A 422 43.27 3.90 27.49
C ALA A 422 43.28 5.42 27.73
N TRP A 423 43.60 5.85 28.95
CA TRP A 423 43.47 7.24 29.37
C TRP A 423 44.81 7.98 29.55
N SER A 424 45.94 7.27 29.64
CA SER A 424 47.26 7.86 29.88
C SER A 424 48.25 7.64 28.73
N ASP A 425 48.82 8.72 28.23
CA ASP A 425 49.92 8.73 27.26
C ASP A 425 51.29 8.95 27.92
N ASN A 426 51.38 8.84 29.25
CA ASN A 426 52.61 9.10 30.00
C ASN A 426 53.64 7.97 29.82
N PRO A 427 54.87 8.25 29.32
CA PRO A 427 55.92 7.24 29.19
C PRO A 427 56.32 6.57 30.50
N ALA A 428 56.28 7.30 31.64
CA ALA A 428 56.63 6.75 32.94
C ALA A 428 55.61 5.71 33.43
N GLU A 429 54.32 5.96 33.18
CA GLU A 429 53.27 5.00 33.52
C GLU A 429 53.32 3.77 32.62
N ARG A 430 53.61 3.93 31.33
CA ARG A 430 53.85 2.78 30.44
C ARG A 430 55.01 1.91 30.91
N LEU A 431 56.10 2.51 31.38
CA LEU A 431 57.23 1.75 31.94
C LEU A 431 56.84 1.01 33.23
N ARG A 432 56.02 1.63 34.08
CA ARG A 432 55.46 0.98 35.27
C ARG A 432 54.61 -0.23 34.88
N ILE A 433 53.67 -0.04 33.96
CA ILE A 433 52.79 -1.10 33.44
C ILE A 433 53.58 -2.24 32.79
N TRP A 434 54.60 -1.90 31.99
CA TRP A 434 55.51 -2.88 31.39
C TRP A 434 56.16 -3.77 32.46
N THR A 435 56.59 -3.17 33.58
CA THR A 435 57.15 -3.89 34.73
C THR A 435 56.08 -4.74 35.44
N GLU A 436 54.88 -4.19 35.63
CA GLU A 436 53.76 -4.89 36.28
C GLU A 436 53.35 -6.14 35.51
N LEU A 437 53.17 -6.05 34.18
CA LEU A 437 52.83 -7.21 33.35
C LEU A 437 53.89 -8.30 33.40
N ARG A 438 55.18 -7.93 33.44
CA ARG A 438 56.29 -8.87 33.61
C ARG A 438 56.22 -9.60 34.94
N ASN A 439 55.89 -8.89 36.01
CA ASN A 439 55.79 -9.47 37.35
C ASN A 439 54.60 -10.44 37.45
N ILE A 440 53.47 -10.10 36.82
CA ILE A 440 52.31 -11.00 36.72
C ILE A 440 52.69 -12.27 35.94
N ALA A 441 53.30 -12.11 34.76
CA ALA A 441 53.73 -13.23 33.93
C ALA A 441 54.82 -14.11 34.59
N ALA A 442 55.61 -13.55 35.51
CA ALA A 442 56.63 -14.28 36.26
C ALA A 442 56.06 -15.16 37.39
N ASN A 443 54.76 -15.05 37.68
CA ASN A 443 54.07 -15.80 38.74
C ASN A 443 52.98 -16.72 38.16
N PRO A 444 53.33 -17.89 37.57
CA PRO A 444 52.37 -18.81 36.96
C PRO A 444 51.25 -19.31 37.87
N GLU A 445 51.51 -19.40 39.17
CA GLU A 445 50.51 -19.80 40.15
C GLU A 445 49.30 -18.85 40.19
N ALA A 446 49.52 -17.56 39.91
CA ALA A 446 48.47 -16.55 39.97
C ALA A 446 47.43 -16.69 38.85
N TYR A 447 47.69 -17.48 37.82
CA TYR A 447 46.77 -17.73 36.72
C TYR A 447 46.69 -19.23 36.36
N ARG A 448 46.84 -20.10 37.38
CA ARG A 448 46.69 -21.56 37.26
C ARG A 448 47.63 -22.21 36.23
N HIS A 449 48.81 -21.65 36.01
CA HIS A 449 49.80 -22.14 35.04
C HIS A 449 49.29 -22.21 33.59
N ASP A 450 48.27 -21.42 33.26
CA ASP A 450 47.72 -21.38 31.91
C ASP A 450 48.74 -20.81 30.91
N THR A 451 49.11 -21.62 29.92
CA THR A 451 50.12 -21.25 28.92
C THR A 451 49.60 -20.16 27.96
N THR A 452 48.31 -20.17 27.66
CA THR A 452 47.67 -19.15 26.79
C THR A 452 47.75 -17.79 27.47
N ILE A 453 47.38 -17.72 28.76
CA ILE A 453 47.50 -16.48 29.55
C ILE A 453 48.95 -15.99 29.59
N PHE A 454 49.91 -16.89 29.85
CA PHE A 454 51.33 -16.52 29.84
C PHE A 454 51.78 -15.94 28.50
N LEU A 455 51.42 -16.58 27.39
CA LEU A 455 51.75 -16.11 26.05
C LEU A 455 51.10 -14.76 25.74
N SER A 456 49.83 -14.55 26.10
CA SER A 456 49.14 -13.28 25.93
C SER A 456 49.84 -12.15 26.71
N LEU A 457 50.20 -12.40 27.98
CA LEU A 457 50.94 -11.42 28.79
C LEU A 457 52.34 -11.14 28.21
N ALA A 458 53.03 -12.17 27.71
CA ALA A 458 54.33 -12.00 27.05
C ALA A 458 54.22 -11.15 25.77
N VAL A 459 53.21 -11.40 24.94
CA VAL A 459 52.94 -10.62 23.72
C VAL A 459 52.59 -9.16 24.06
N ALA A 460 51.72 -8.94 25.05
CA ALA A 460 51.38 -7.60 25.52
C ALA A 460 52.63 -6.87 26.03
N HIS A 461 53.45 -7.54 26.83
CA HIS A 461 54.71 -7.00 27.36
C HIS A 461 55.71 -6.64 26.26
N MET A 462 55.97 -7.53 25.31
CA MET A 462 56.88 -7.26 24.17
C MET A 462 56.37 -6.13 23.28
N THR A 463 55.05 -6.05 23.09
CA THR A 463 54.44 -4.97 22.29
C THR A 463 54.61 -3.63 23.00
N LEU A 464 54.36 -3.58 24.31
CA LEU A 464 54.60 -2.38 25.12
C LEU A 464 56.08 -2.01 25.17
N GLU A 465 57.02 -2.96 25.21
CA GLU A 465 58.46 -2.68 25.15
C GLU A 465 58.83 -1.89 23.89
N ARG A 466 58.31 -2.34 22.73
CA ARG A 466 58.51 -1.63 21.45
C ARG A 466 57.88 -0.24 21.46
N LEU A 467 56.71 -0.08 22.10
CA LEU A 467 55.99 1.20 22.22
C LEU A 467 56.61 2.15 23.27
N VAL A 468 57.37 1.63 24.22
CA VAL A 468 58.19 2.43 25.15
C VAL A 468 59.47 2.89 24.44
N ALA A 469 60.09 2.00 23.65
CA ALA A 469 61.27 2.33 22.86
C ALA A 469 61.00 3.30 21.69
N SER A 470 59.75 3.35 21.20
CA SER A 470 59.29 4.27 20.15
C SER A 470 58.43 5.38 20.76
N PRO A 471 58.95 6.61 20.95
CA PRO A 471 58.18 7.68 21.59
C PRO A 471 56.93 8.05 20.78
N PHE A 472 55.81 8.20 21.48
CA PHE A 472 54.59 8.75 20.90
C PHE A 472 54.87 10.14 20.31
N SER A 473 54.81 10.27 18.98
CA SER A 473 55.14 11.49 18.25
C SER A 473 53.92 12.05 17.55
N ARG A 474 53.33 13.11 18.12
CA ARG A 474 52.18 13.85 17.55
C ARG A 474 52.54 14.65 16.29
N THR A 475 53.81 14.67 15.89
CA THR A 475 54.32 15.46 14.75
C THR A 475 54.16 14.71 13.42
N ASN A 476 54.02 13.39 13.43
CA ASN A 476 53.83 12.57 12.23
C ASN A 476 52.56 11.71 12.34
N ARG A 477 51.50 12.10 11.62
CA ARG A 477 50.18 11.45 11.66
C ARG A 477 50.21 9.94 11.35
N LYS A 478 51.10 9.48 10.47
CA LYS A 478 51.20 8.05 10.13
C LYS A 478 51.74 7.23 11.30
N THR A 479 52.80 7.72 11.93
CA THR A 479 53.40 7.08 13.12
C THR A 479 52.47 7.13 14.32
N GLU A 480 51.67 8.21 14.46
CA GLU A 480 50.64 8.33 15.50
C GLU A 480 49.53 7.27 15.32
N ALA A 481 48.96 7.13 14.13
CA ALA A 481 47.92 6.14 13.86
C ALA A 481 48.38 4.71 14.11
N GLU A 482 49.56 4.33 13.60
CA GLU A 482 50.14 2.99 13.83
C GLU A 482 50.41 2.72 15.31
N TRP A 483 50.85 3.73 16.06
CA TRP A 483 51.08 3.62 17.50
C TRP A 483 49.77 3.41 18.26
N LEU A 484 48.72 4.17 17.92
CA LEU A 484 47.40 4.06 18.53
C LEU A 484 46.75 2.69 18.26
N GLU A 485 46.87 2.16 17.04
CA GLU A 485 46.36 0.82 16.69
C GLU A 485 47.10 -0.29 17.47
N ARG A 486 48.42 -0.19 17.63
CA ARG A 486 49.17 -1.15 18.46
C ARG A 486 48.76 -1.08 19.92
N MET A 487 48.55 0.12 20.45
CA MET A 487 48.06 0.32 21.82
C MET A 487 46.66 -0.23 22.02
N ARG A 488 45.77 -0.07 21.03
CA ARG A 488 44.46 -0.70 21.01
C ARG A 488 44.59 -2.23 21.04
N GLY A 489 45.43 -2.81 20.19
CA GLY A 489 45.67 -4.26 20.19
C GLY A 489 46.16 -4.81 21.53
N VAL A 490 46.99 -4.05 22.27
CA VAL A 490 47.38 -4.42 23.64
C VAL A 490 46.20 -4.38 24.60
N ARG A 491 45.37 -3.32 24.58
CA ARG A 491 44.18 -3.21 25.44
C ARG A 491 43.17 -4.33 25.17
N ASP A 492 42.93 -4.65 23.90
CA ASP A 492 42.03 -5.72 23.50
C ASP A 492 42.56 -7.08 23.95
N LEU A 493 43.87 -7.32 23.81
CA LEU A 493 44.51 -8.54 24.31
C LEU A 493 44.37 -8.67 25.83
N LEU A 494 44.64 -7.60 26.59
CA LEU A 494 44.50 -7.59 28.04
C LEU A 494 43.06 -7.85 28.49
N TRP A 495 42.06 -7.31 27.78
CA TRP A 495 40.65 -7.57 28.04
C TRP A 495 40.32 -9.05 27.84
N LYS A 496 40.69 -9.63 26.70
CA LYS A 496 40.48 -11.06 26.42
C LYS A 496 41.21 -11.95 27.43
N THR A 497 42.43 -11.58 27.84
CA THR A 497 43.15 -12.32 28.90
C THR A 497 42.45 -12.21 30.26
N ALA A 498 41.88 -11.04 30.61
CA ALA A 498 41.10 -10.89 31.84
C ALA A 498 39.84 -11.76 31.83
N LEU A 499 39.11 -11.79 30.71
CA LEU A 499 37.97 -12.70 30.52
C LEU A 499 38.39 -14.17 30.63
N HIS A 500 39.57 -14.54 30.11
CA HIS A 500 40.05 -15.92 30.15
C HIS A 500 40.34 -16.38 31.58
N ILE A 501 40.89 -15.47 32.37
CA ILE A 501 41.19 -15.74 33.78
C ILE A 501 39.90 -15.94 34.57
N GLU A 502 38.89 -15.11 34.31
CA GLU A 502 37.61 -15.08 35.02
C GLU A 502 36.70 -16.25 34.62
N ASP A 503 36.39 -16.33 33.33
CA ASP A 503 35.34 -17.21 32.79
C ASP A 503 35.92 -18.52 32.21
N GLY A 504 37.25 -18.60 32.06
CA GLY A 504 37.96 -19.74 31.47
C GLY A 504 38.02 -19.71 29.93
N ASN A 505 38.83 -20.60 29.35
CA ASN A 505 39.02 -20.70 27.89
C ASN A 505 37.69 -21.00 27.15
N LEU A 506 36.82 -21.79 27.77
CA LEU A 506 35.55 -22.23 27.19
C LEU A 506 34.58 -21.06 26.95
N ALA A 507 34.47 -20.14 27.91
CA ALA A 507 33.56 -19.00 27.81
C ALA A 507 33.92 -18.07 26.64
N ILE A 508 35.21 -17.80 26.45
CA ILE A 508 35.69 -16.97 25.33
C ILE A 508 35.39 -17.66 24.00
N ALA A 509 35.71 -18.95 23.89
CA ALA A 509 35.50 -19.69 22.66
C ALA A 509 33.99 -19.80 22.32
N ALA A 510 33.14 -19.94 23.33
CA ALA A 510 31.68 -19.90 23.20
C ALA A 510 31.20 -18.54 22.66
N ARG A 511 31.67 -17.43 23.25
CA ARG A 511 31.32 -16.06 22.83
C ARG A 511 31.75 -15.77 21.40
N ASP A 512 32.99 -16.13 21.05
CA ASP A 512 33.51 -15.95 19.69
C ASP A 512 32.65 -16.74 18.69
N LEU A 513 32.24 -17.98 19.04
CA LEU A 513 31.39 -18.80 18.18
C LEU A 513 29.98 -18.21 18.02
N GLN A 514 29.37 -17.73 19.11
CA GLN A 514 28.07 -17.03 19.08
C GLN A 514 28.11 -15.79 18.20
N ASN A 515 29.18 -14.99 18.29
CA ASN A 515 29.36 -13.80 17.44
C ASN A 515 29.38 -14.15 15.95
N VAL A 516 30.08 -15.22 15.57
CA VAL A 516 30.13 -15.67 14.17
C VAL A 516 28.75 -16.18 13.71
N LEU A 517 28.08 -16.99 14.54
CA LEU A 517 26.73 -17.49 14.26
C LEU A 517 25.72 -16.34 14.09
N GLN A 518 25.83 -15.28 14.91
CA GLN A 518 24.94 -14.13 14.82
C GLN A 518 25.20 -13.30 13.56
N LYS A 519 26.46 -13.03 13.21
CA LYS A 519 26.81 -12.39 11.94
C LYS A 519 26.28 -13.16 10.73
N MET A 520 26.38 -14.49 10.77
CA MET A 520 25.83 -15.37 9.73
C MET A 520 24.31 -15.21 9.63
N LYS A 521 23.59 -15.29 10.76
CA LYS A 521 22.13 -15.12 10.82
C LYS A 521 21.70 -13.77 10.25
N GLU A 522 22.34 -12.68 10.68
CA GLU A 522 22.02 -11.32 10.22
C GLU A 522 22.21 -11.16 8.71
N LYS A 523 23.30 -11.70 8.14
CA LYS A 523 23.54 -11.63 6.68
C LYS A 523 22.56 -12.51 5.91
N LEU A 524 22.19 -13.67 6.47
CA LEU A 524 21.23 -14.59 5.87
C LEU A 524 19.82 -13.99 5.83
N ASP A 525 19.38 -13.38 6.93
CA ASP A 525 18.06 -12.74 7.05
C ASP A 525 17.91 -11.54 6.09
N ARG A 526 19.02 -10.86 5.74
CA ARG A 526 19.03 -9.78 4.75
C ARG A 526 18.98 -10.26 3.29
N GLY A 527 19.26 -11.55 3.03
CA GLY A 527 19.28 -12.11 1.67
C GLY A 527 20.41 -11.60 0.76
N GLU A 528 21.39 -10.88 1.31
CA GLU A 528 22.46 -10.17 0.58
C GLU A 528 23.84 -10.80 0.82
N MET A 529 23.93 -12.13 0.82
CA MET A 529 25.21 -12.80 1.04
C MET A 529 25.90 -13.14 -0.29
N THR A 530 27.08 -12.57 -0.53
CA THR A 530 27.90 -12.98 -1.67
C THR A 530 28.61 -14.30 -1.39
N GLU A 531 28.95 -15.06 -2.44
CA GLU A 531 29.67 -16.33 -2.31
C GLU A 531 31.02 -16.17 -1.60
N GLU A 532 31.71 -15.06 -1.84
CA GLU A 532 33.00 -14.75 -1.20
C GLU A 532 32.84 -14.48 0.30
N GLU A 533 31.81 -13.73 0.70
CA GLU A 533 31.53 -13.45 2.10
C GLU A 533 31.02 -14.69 2.85
N PHE A 534 30.25 -15.55 2.18
CA PHE A 534 29.85 -16.83 2.76
C PHE A 534 31.08 -17.68 3.08
N GLN A 535 32.03 -17.79 2.14
CA GLN A 535 33.27 -18.53 2.34
C GLN A 535 34.19 -17.91 3.41
N GLU A 536 34.15 -16.59 3.61
CA GLU A 536 34.91 -15.97 4.70
C GLU A 536 34.30 -16.30 6.07
N LEU A 537 32.98 -16.10 6.22
CA LEU A 537 32.27 -16.42 7.48
C LEU A 537 32.34 -17.92 7.78
N ALA A 538 32.26 -18.76 6.76
CA ALA A 538 32.49 -20.19 6.83
C ALA A 538 33.81 -20.58 7.52
N MET A 539 34.90 -19.99 7.04
CA MET A 539 36.24 -20.24 7.57
C MET A 539 36.35 -19.74 9.00
N GLU A 540 35.80 -18.55 9.29
CA GLU A 540 35.75 -17.98 10.65
C GLU A 540 34.94 -18.89 11.59
N PHE A 541 33.82 -19.46 11.13
CA PHE A 541 32.99 -20.40 11.87
C PHE A 541 33.73 -21.70 12.15
N GLN A 542 34.37 -22.31 11.14
CA GLN A 542 35.12 -23.55 11.31
C GLN A 542 36.27 -23.35 12.31
N GLU A 543 37.04 -22.28 12.17
CA GLU A 543 38.14 -21.95 13.09
C GLU A 543 37.65 -21.80 14.52
N THR A 544 36.54 -21.09 14.70
CA THR A 544 36.00 -20.79 16.03
C THR A 544 35.31 -22.00 16.65
N MET A 545 34.68 -22.84 15.86
CA MET A 545 34.12 -24.13 16.30
C MET A 545 35.21 -25.08 16.79
N MET A 546 36.32 -25.20 16.04
CA MET A 546 37.46 -26.02 16.47
C MET A 546 38.04 -25.52 17.80
N ARG A 547 38.19 -24.21 17.96
CA ARG A 547 38.63 -23.59 19.22
C ARG A 547 37.67 -23.90 20.37
N TYR A 548 36.36 -23.81 20.13
CA TYR A 548 35.34 -24.10 21.12
C TYR A 548 35.35 -25.58 21.55
N MET A 549 35.39 -26.51 20.59
CA MET A 549 35.49 -27.95 20.89
C MET A 549 36.76 -28.30 21.65
N GLN A 550 37.89 -27.70 21.28
CA GLN A 550 39.14 -27.89 22.02
C GLN A 550 39.02 -27.38 23.46
N ALA A 551 38.51 -26.16 23.65
CA ALA A 551 38.32 -25.57 24.98
C ALA A 551 37.31 -26.38 25.83
N LEU A 552 36.26 -26.92 25.20
CA LEU A 552 35.26 -27.77 25.85
C LEU A 552 35.88 -29.10 26.30
N SER A 553 36.61 -29.77 25.40
CA SER A 553 37.32 -31.01 25.70
C SER A 553 38.34 -30.83 26.83
N GLU A 554 39.11 -29.73 26.80
CA GLU A 554 40.06 -29.38 27.85
C GLU A 554 39.35 -29.14 29.20
N THR A 555 38.25 -28.39 29.20
CA THR A 555 37.47 -28.07 30.42
C THR A 555 36.84 -29.32 31.02
N LEU A 556 36.22 -30.16 30.19
CA LEU A 556 35.64 -31.43 30.62
C LEU A 556 36.73 -32.38 31.14
N SER A 557 37.85 -32.50 30.43
CA SER A 557 38.98 -33.33 30.86
C SER A 557 39.55 -32.87 32.21
N GLN A 558 39.72 -31.56 32.42
CA GLN A 558 40.20 -31.00 33.68
C GLN A 558 39.23 -31.29 34.84
N LYS A 559 37.94 -31.05 34.67
CA LYS A 559 36.91 -31.34 35.69
C LYS A 559 36.84 -32.82 36.03
N MET A 560 36.96 -33.68 35.03
CA MET A 560 36.97 -35.13 35.22
C MET A 560 38.24 -35.59 35.93
N GLN A 561 39.41 -35.01 35.62
CA GLN A 561 40.66 -35.27 36.36
C GLN A 561 40.61 -34.79 37.82
N GLU A 562 39.95 -33.67 38.09
CA GLU A 562 39.70 -33.17 39.45
C GLU A 562 38.81 -34.14 40.24
N ARG A 563 37.74 -34.71 39.64
CA ARG A 563 36.92 -35.77 40.27
C ARG A 563 37.66 -37.11 40.38
N GLN A 564 38.51 -37.48 39.42
CA GLN A 564 39.32 -38.72 39.43
C GLN A 564 40.42 -38.73 40.51
N GLN A 565 40.70 -37.58 41.13
CA GLN A 565 41.52 -37.50 42.33
C GLN A 565 40.71 -37.73 43.61
N GLN A 566 39.38 -37.59 43.57
CA GLN A 566 38.47 -37.86 44.69
C GLN A 566 37.92 -39.31 44.69
N ASP A 567 37.67 -39.91 43.52
CA ASP A 567 37.16 -41.29 43.39
C ASP A 567 38.18 -42.27 42.76
N GLY A 568 38.12 -43.54 43.16
CA GLY A 568 39.10 -44.59 42.85
C GLY A 568 39.22 -45.01 41.38
N GLU A 569 40.18 -45.91 41.12
CA GLU A 569 40.70 -46.26 39.78
C GLU A 569 39.65 -46.82 38.79
N GLU A 570 38.59 -47.50 39.25
CA GLU A 570 37.56 -48.09 38.38
C GLU A 570 36.69 -47.05 37.64
N ARG A 571 36.52 -45.83 38.17
CA ARG A 571 35.79 -44.75 37.48
C ARG A 571 36.61 -44.03 36.40
N ARG A 572 37.93 -44.29 36.31
CA ARG A 572 38.83 -43.66 35.33
C ARG A 572 38.65 -44.22 33.92
N GLU A 573 38.51 -45.53 33.79
CA GLU A 573 38.37 -46.21 32.50
C GLU A 573 37.00 -45.89 31.85
N MET A 574 35.92 -45.91 32.65
CA MET A 574 34.56 -45.58 32.18
C MET A 574 34.42 -44.12 31.72
N SER A 575 35.11 -43.19 32.40
CA SER A 575 35.11 -41.77 32.03
C SER A 575 35.86 -41.47 30.72
N GLN A 576 36.97 -42.17 30.46
CA GLN A 576 37.77 -41.98 29.25
C GLN A 576 37.07 -42.57 28.02
N GLU A 577 36.51 -43.78 28.15
CA GLU A 577 35.75 -44.41 27.07
C GLU A 577 34.49 -43.60 26.70
N MET A 578 33.85 -42.97 27.68
CA MET A 578 32.69 -42.12 27.44
C MET A 578 33.03 -40.79 26.75
N MET A 579 34.20 -40.22 27.04
CA MET A 579 34.68 -38.99 26.39
C MET A 579 35.11 -39.25 24.94
N GLU A 580 35.72 -40.40 24.67
CA GLU A 580 35.96 -40.87 23.31
C GLU A 580 34.65 -41.06 22.56
N ARG A 581 33.62 -41.68 23.18
CA ARG A 581 32.30 -41.85 22.56
C ARG A 581 31.53 -40.54 22.34
N LEU A 582 31.63 -39.56 23.23
CA LEU A 582 31.03 -38.23 23.05
C LEU A 582 31.71 -37.46 21.91
N THR A 583 33.03 -37.57 21.80
CA THR A 583 33.81 -36.95 20.72
C THR A 583 33.58 -37.66 19.38
N GLU A 584 33.38 -38.98 19.40
CA GLU A 584 33.06 -39.79 18.22
C GLU A 584 31.60 -39.56 17.73
N ARG A 585 30.64 -39.32 18.65
CA ARG A 585 29.23 -39.06 18.30
C ARG A 585 28.92 -37.60 17.97
N MET A 586 29.69 -36.63 18.47
CA MET A 586 29.73 -35.29 17.87
C MET A 586 30.45 -35.42 16.53
N ASP A 587 29.76 -35.97 15.53
CA ASP A 587 30.32 -36.27 14.22
C ASP A 587 30.58 -34.97 13.44
N LEU A 588 31.66 -34.29 13.82
CA LEU A 588 32.16 -33.07 13.20
C LEU A 588 32.43 -33.31 11.71
N GLY A 589 32.71 -34.57 11.32
CA GLY A 589 32.82 -34.98 9.92
C GLY A 589 31.50 -34.82 9.18
N ASN A 590 30.40 -35.33 9.73
CA ASN A 590 29.07 -35.16 9.14
C ASN A 590 28.57 -33.71 9.16
N MET A 591 28.83 -32.96 10.22
CA MET A 591 28.48 -31.53 10.25
C MET A 591 29.30 -30.74 9.22
N PHE A 592 30.58 -31.06 9.06
CA PHE A 592 31.43 -30.45 8.04
C PHE A 592 31.00 -30.82 6.62
N GLN A 593 30.56 -32.06 6.40
CA GLN A 593 30.02 -32.50 5.13
C GLN A 593 28.70 -31.78 4.79
N GLN A 594 27.77 -31.68 5.75
CA GLN A 594 26.54 -30.88 5.60
C GLN A 594 26.86 -29.42 5.31
N TRP A 595 27.86 -28.86 6.01
CA TRP A 595 28.32 -27.50 5.81
C TRP A 595 28.92 -27.27 4.41
N GLN A 596 29.75 -28.20 3.91
CA GLN A 596 30.28 -28.17 2.54
C GLN A 596 29.19 -28.32 1.47
N ASP A 597 28.17 -29.13 1.74
CA ASP A 597 27.02 -29.32 0.86
C ASP A 597 26.17 -28.03 0.79
N PHE A 598 26.05 -27.28 1.90
CA PHE A 598 25.40 -25.96 1.91
C PHE A 598 26.12 -24.95 1.00
N SER A 599 27.45 -24.90 1.06
CA SER A 599 28.26 -24.03 0.19
C SER A 599 28.10 -24.30 -1.30
N GLN A 600 27.61 -25.48 -1.68
CA GLN A 600 27.47 -25.89 -3.09
C GLN A 600 26.03 -25.79 -3.63
N GLY A 601 25.06 -25.36 -2.81
CA GLY A 601 23.68 -25.11 -3.25
C GLY A 601 22.58 -25.51 -2.26
N GLY A 602 22.85 -25.51 -0.96
CA GLY A 602 21.84 -25.83 0.05
C GLY A 602 20.84 -24.70 0.33
N SER A 603 19.72 -25.03 0.98
CA SER A 603 18.66 -24.07 1.26
C SER A 603 19.05 -23.14 2.44
N PRO A 604 18.72 -21.83 2.39
CA PRO A 604 18.90 -20.91 3.52
C PRO A 604 18.20 -21.35 4.81
N GLU A 605 17.05 -22.02 4.70
CA GLU A 605 16.21 -22.46 5.81
C GLU A 605 16.90 -23.54 6.66
N ASP A 606 17.62 -24.46 6.03
CA ASP A 606 18.35 -25.50 6.75
C ASP A 606 19.57 -24.94 7.49
N LEU A 607 20.23 -23.92 6.92
CA LEU A 607 21.33 -23.21 7.58
C LEU A 607 20.84 -22.43 8.81
N GLN A 608 19.65 -21.82 8.75
CA GLN A 608 18.99 -21.20 9.92
C GLN A 608 18.74 -22.22 11.02
N ASN A 609 18.18 -23.39 10.68
CA ASN A 609 17.94 -24.47 11.63
C ASN A 609 19.25 -24.96 12.28
N MET A 610 20.33 -25.05 11.51
CA MET A 610 21.65 -25.42 12.04
C MET A 610 22.18 -24.36 13.02
N ILE A 611 22.08 -23.07 12.68
CA ILE A 611 22.50 -21.97 13.55
C ILE A 611 21.74 -22.02 14.87
N GLU A 612 20.43 -22.24 14.85
CA GLU A 612 19.61 -22.33 16.06
C GLU A 612 19.97 -23.56 16.91
N GLN A 613 20.19 -24.72 16.30
CA GLN A 613 20.64 -25.92 17.01
C GLN A 613 22.01 -25.69 17.68
N MET A 614 22.92 -24.99 17.01
CA MET A 614 24.23 -24.65 17.56
C MET A 614 24.14 -23.62 18.69
N GLN A 615 23.28 -22.61 18.58
CA GLN A 615 23.01 -21.66 19.67
C GLN A 615 22.50 -22.39 20.91
N ASN A 616 21.51 -23.26 20.74
CA ASN A 616 20.97 -24.09 21.83
C ASN A 616 22.05 -25.00 22.45
N PHE A 617 22.98 -25.52 21.64
CA PHE A 617 24.06 -26.36 22.14
C PHE A 617 25.08 -25.57 22.96
N ILE A 618 25.47 -24.37 22.51
CA ILE A 618 26.37 -23.48 23.26
C ILE A 618 25.75 -23.10 24.61
N ASP A 619 24.45 -22.75 24.61
CA ASP A 619 23.72 -22.39 25.83
C ASP A 619 23.55 -23.58 26.79
N GLN A 620 23.48 -24.81 26.27
CA GLN A 620 23.46 -26.03 27.08
C GLN A 620 24.82 -26.33 27.71
N MET A 621 25.90 -26.03 27.00
CA MET A 621 27.29 -26.26 27.39
C MET A 621 27.94 -25.02 28.05
N ASP A 622 27.13 -24.18 28.70
CA ASP A 622 27.58 -22.98 29.38
C ASP A 622 28.62 -23.33 30.49
N PRO A 623 29.79 -22.67 30.51
CA PRO A 623 30.80 -22.81 31.56
C PRO A 623 30.24 -22.78 32.99
N ASP A 624 29.23 -21.95 33.26
CA ASP A 624 28.62 -21.84 34.59
C ASP A 624 27.82 -23.10 34.97
N ARG A 625 27.20 -23.76 33.99
CA ARG A 625 26.47 -25.02 34.18
C ARG A 625 27.40 -26.24 34.27
N ILE A 626 28.59 -26.15 33.67
CA ILE A 626 29.65 -27.17 33.81
C ILE A 626 30.39 -27.00 35.14
N ASN A 627 30.56 -25.76 35.60
CA ASN A 627 31.20 -25.44 36.87
C ASN A 627 30.32 -25.77 38.08
N ASN A 628 29.02 -25.48 38.01
CA ASN A 628 28.05 -25.94 38.99
C ASN A 628 27.75 -27.42 38.69
N ALA A 629 28.17 -28.32 39.58
CA ALA A 629 28.24 -29.77 39.36
C ALA A 629 26.90 -30.52 39.09
N GLU A 630 25.84 -29.85 38.66
CA GLU A 630 24.51 -30.39 38.37
C GLU A 630 24.43 -31.19 37.07
N MET A 631 25.33 -30.99 36.10
CA MET A 631 25.25 -31.66 34.78
C MET A 631 25.60 -33.18 34.81
N PHE A 632 26.03 -33.72 35.94
CA PHE A 632 26.57 -35.08 36.04
C PHE A 632 26.03 -35.84 37.26
N ASP A 633 24.73 -35.79 37.50
CA ASP A 633 24.05 -36.72 38.42
C ASP A 633 23.83 -38.08 37.72
N ASP A 634 23.97 -39.18 38.46
CA ASP A 634 23.91 -40.55 37.92
C ASP A 634 22.58 -40.84 37.19
N SER A 635 21.49 -40.10 37.52
CA SER A 635 20.17 -40.24 36.89
C SER A 635 20.05 -39.61 35.50
N GLU A 636 20.79 -38.54 35.21
CA GLU A 636 20.79 -37.92 33.87
C GLU A 636 21.69 -38.70 32.91
N PHE A 637 22.67 -39.45 33.43
CA PHE A 637 23.45 -40.44 32.68
C PHE A 637 22.62 -41.63 32.17
N GLU A 638 21.77 -42.23 33.02
CA GLU A 638 20.85 -43.30 32.58
C GLU A 638 19.84 -42.78 31.55
N MET A 639 19.32 -41.56 31.74
CA MET A 639 18.34 -40.99 30.81
C MET A 639 18.95 -40.66 29.45
N LEU A 640 20.20 -40.17 29.41
CA LEU A 640 20.95 -39.98 28.17
C LEU A 640 21.27 -41.32 27.49
N HIS A 641 21.56 -42.37 28.25
CA HIS A 641 21.76 -43.72 27.70
C HIS A 641 20.50 -44.28 27.04
N ASP A 642 19.35 -44.17 27.71
CA ASP A 642 18.06 -44.62 27.17
C ASP A 642 17.62 -43.80 25.94
N LEU A 643 17.86 -42.48 25.95
CA LEU A 643 17.63 -41.61 24.78
C LEU A 643 18.56 -41.97 23.61
N MET A 644 19.82 -42.30 23.90
CA MET A 644 20.80 -42.72 22.90
C MET A 644 20.42 -44.06 22.27
N GLU A 645 19.94 -45.03 23.05
CA GLU A 645 19.45 -46.33 22.54
C GLU A 645 18.17 -46.13 21.70
N LEU A 646 17.30 -45.20 22.09
CA LEU A 646 16.07 -44.91 21.37
C LEU A 646 16.31 -44.19 20.03
N ILE A 647 17.32 -43.33 19.94
CA ILE A 647 17.74 -42.66 18.69
C ILE A 647 18.44 -43.64 17.75
N GLU A 648 19.28 -44.54 18.27
CA GLU A 648 19.95 -45.59 17.50
C GLU A 648 18.93 -46.54 16.83
N ASN A 649 17.90 -46.94 17.59
CA ASN A 649 16.77 -47.71 17.06
C ASN A 649 15.97 -46.96 15.98
N GLN A 650 15.92 -45.62 16.01
CA GLN A 650 15.23 -44.83 14.98
C GLN A 650 16.04 -44.68 13.69
N GLN A 651 17.37 -44.62 13.77
CA GLN A 651 18.22 -44.57 12.57
C GLN A 651 18.18 -45.90 11.80
N ASP A 652 18.22 -47.03 12.51
CA ASP A 652 18.07 -48.36 11.89
C ASP A 652 16.73 -48.50 11.16
N LEU A 653 15.64 -47.97 11.73
CA LEU A 653 14.32 -47.95 11.09
C LEU A 653 14.28 -47.05 9.85
N ILE A 654 14.98 -45.91 9.85
CA ILE A 654 15.06 -45.01 8.69
C ILE A 654 15.92 -45.64 7.57
N GLU A 655 17.02 -46.31 7.93
CA GLU A 655 17.89 -47.03 7.01
C GLU A 655 17.14 -48.21 6.36
N GLU A 656 16.34 -48.93 7.15
CA GLU A 656 15.48 -50.03 6.69
C GLU A 656 14.33 -49.51 5.79
N THR A 657 13.75 -48.36 6.12
CA THR A 657 12.75 -47.69 5.28
C THR A 657 13.36 -47.19 3.96
N ARG A 658 14.61 -46.69 3.99
CA ARG A 658 15.35 -46.20 2.82
C ARG A 658 15.79 -47.36 1.92
N GLN A 659 16.31 -48.46 2.47
CA GLN A 659 16.63 -49.67 1.70
C GLN A 659 15.39 -50.30 1.06
N THR A 660 14.25 -50.29 1.76
CA THR A 660 12.97 -50.73 1.20
C THR A 660 12.52 -49.83 0.04
N HIS A 661 12.81 -48.53 0.12
CA HIS A 661 12.43 -47.57 -0.92
C HIS A 661 13.30 -47.62 -2.19
N TYR A 662 14.58 -48.02 -2.09
CA TYR A 662 15.51 -48.11 -3.23
C TYR A 662 15.44 -49.45 -4.01
N GLN A 663 14.76 -50.48 -3.50
CA GLN A 663 14.62 -51.77 -4.21
C GLN A 663 13.39 -51.85 -5.13
N SER A 664 12.62 -50.76 -5.27
CA SER A 664 11.54 -50.65 -6.24
C SER A 664 12.04 -50.11 -7.57
N SER A 665 12.61 -50.98 -8.42
CA SER A 665 13.06 -50.63 -9.77
C SER A 665 11.91 -50.06 -10.63
N PRO A 666 12.17 -49.10 -11.55
CA PRO A 666 11.16 -48.50 -12.43
C PRO A 666 10.40 -49.47 -13.36
N GLU A 667 10.79 -50.75 -13.41
CA GLU A 667 10.15 -51.79 -14.21
C GLU A 667 8.88 -52.37 -13.56
N ASP A 668 8.79 -52.40 -12.22
CA ASP A 668 7.58 -52.90 -11.54
C ASP A 668 6.43 -51.88 -11.56
N ARG A 669 6.75 -50.58 -11.57
CA ARG A 669 5.74 -49.51 -11.72
C ARG A 669 5.01 -49.56 -13.06
N ARG A 670 5.66 -50.07 -14.12
CA ARG A 670 5.03 -50.29 -15.44
C ARG A 670 4.17 -51.56 -15.50
N GLN A 671 4.46 -52.55 -14.68
CA GLN A 671 3.66 -53.78 -14.62
C GLN A 671 2.36 -53.60 -13.84
N ASP A 672 2.35 -52.76 -12.80
CA ASP A 672 1.13 -52.44 -12.06
C ASP A 672 0.18 -51.48 -12.81
N GLU A 673 0.71 -50.52 -13.57
CA GLU A 673 -0.11 -49.67 -14.46
C GLU A 673 -0.76 -50.48 -15.61
N GLN A 674 -0.08 -51.51 -16.13
CA GLN A 674 -0.67 -52.42 -17.13
C GLN A 674 -1.71 -53.39 -16.53
N ARG A 675 -1.54 -53.83 -15.28
CA ARG A 675 -2.53 -54.66 -14.59
C ARG A 675 -3.80 -53.89 -14.21
N GLN A 676 -3.68 -52.62 -13.84
CA GLN A 676 -4.86 -51.77 -13.59
C GLN A 676 -5.64 -51.43 -14.86
N GLN A 677 -4.97 -51.25 -16.01
CA GLN A 677 -5.68 -51.05 -17.29
C GLN A 677 -6.38 -52.32 -17.81
N GLN A 678 -5.84 -53.52 -17.56
CA GLN A 678 -6.52 -54.77 -17.91
C GLN A 678 -7.73 -55.08 -17.00
N GLN A 679 -7.68 -54.70 -15.71
CA GLN A 679 -8.85 -54.84 -14.83
C GLN A 679 -9.99 -53.86 -15.17
N GLN A 680 -9.68 -52.65 -15.64
CA GLN A 680 -10.72 -51.71 -16.12
C GLN A 680 -11.36 -52.15 -17.45
N GLN A 681 -10.62 -52.80 -18.36
CA GLN A 681 -11.21 -53.35 -19.58
C GLN A 681 -12.10 -54.59 -19.32
N GLN A 682 -11.78 -55.43 -18.33
CA GLN A 682 -12.65 -56.55 -17.95
C GLN A 682 -13.94 -56.09 -17.25
N GLN A 683 -13.91 -54.98 -16.48
CA GLN A 683 -15.13 -54.42 -15.90
C GLN A 683 -16.05 -53.74 -16.95
N GLN A 684 -15.49 -53.17 -18.02
CA GLN A 684 -16.31 -52.61 -19.10
C GLN A 684 -16.95 -53.66 -20.00
N GLN A 685 -16.35 -54.84 -20.18
CA GLN A 685 -16.98 -55.95 -20.94
C GLN A 685 -18.09 -56.67 -20.18
N GLN A 686 -18.13 -56.60 -18.84
CA GLN A 686 -19.25 -57.14 -18.05
C GLN A 686 -20.47 -56.22 -17.96
N GLN A 687 -20.40 -54.98 -18.47
CA GLN A 687 -21.55 -54.06 -18.52
C GLN A 687 -22.25 -54.01 -19.90
N GLN A 688 -21.83 -54.83 -20.87
CA GLN A 688 -22.48 -54.93 -22.20
C GLN A 688 -23.00 -56.34 -22.55
N GLN A 689 -23.25 -57.20 -21.56
CA GLN A 689 -24.05 -58.42 -21.72
C GLN A 689 -25.31 -58.40 -20.87
#